data_AF-A0A9X7DJZ8-F1
#
_entry.id   AF-A0A9X7DJZ8-F1
#
_cell.length_a   1.000
_cell.length_b   1.000
_cell.length_c   1.000
_cell.angle_alpha   90.00
_cell.angle_beta   90.00
_cell.angle_gamma   90.00
#
_symmetry.space_group_name_H-M   'P 1'
#
loop_
_entity.id
_entity.type
_entity.pdbx_description
1 polymer ?
#
loop_
_entity_poly.entity_id
_entity_poly.type
_entity_poly.pdbx_seq_one_letter_code
_entity_poly.pdbx_strand_id
1 'polypeptide(L)'
;MQISIIIPFVKEEINQTLDCINSVKDQSIKQNQIELILFNTENEVLNEETEKTLTHQFNDLSVINTKLKPNDLNGKYVFIYDRKTKINKQLLEVLLRIADSGKYDCIFPTENTKKLEVKPVNMNDFTYSDLMSMNLMRTITLKDYFVKNKIQEFNYFELKYFQLRQYFTNKNIGTNDVLAIKNTEINDEYIHNQFQEINYLFVKIREESDKDLQKFAYSILIKQLIFLVDKKIFVDEIDEEIQIQLLELLQLIIKEVNLPETLKNIKLEGYKGFFAILNMNKYTEAISYMKLFRSKRYQYHTANKYSNYLEKHPGDPSEDLTWKMTKPLRIVKPAMRKVKGLIFKYLLLLIVSFYKLLYLNKVVWLVCERADQAEDNGYFFFKYCREQYPNRKIYYIIEKNSPHYDKVAKLGNIIHHSSFKHKIYTLLADVYVSAWTFSESGFPNPSKYFTSRFREQLKNKFQVCIQHGVIIHNISPYLSKKKYQQNLIIASSEFEKEIIMETLNYPSDEVEVTGLARFDNLHDAITKRQILIMPTWRRHLFKINKKQFSNSEYFKTYKKLISNKKFQDFISKENIQVKFYIHHQMQRFLENFIVEHPNIEFLLKKDAKVSDLLKESKLLLTDYSSVSSDFFYMNKPVVFYQFDPHKNHHAPTEQIKYSDLGIIVNNEEKLLDEIIKISNRDFTADQVYQQNSRKIFKYKDTNNSKRIFEAIETSYHNFKTKKNIK
;
A
#
# COMPACT_ATOMS: atom_id res chain seq x y z
N MET A 1 -47.60 1.54 28.56
CA MET A 1 -46.63 1.55 27.44
C MET A 1 -47.22 0.80 26.25
N GLN A 2 -47.13 1.33 25.03
CA GLN A 2 -47.60 0.63 23.82
C GLN A 2 -46.52 -0.31 23.28
N ILE A 3 -45.25 0.07 23.39
CA ILE A 3 -44.09 -0.67 22.88
C ILE A 3 -42.89 -0.58 23.85
N SER A 4 -42.21 -1.69 24.10
CA SER A 4 -40.92 -1.75 24.79
C SER A 4 -39.82 -1.96 23.73
N ILE A 5 -38.89 -1.04 23.61
CA ILE A 5 -37.78 -1.09 22.65
C ILE A 5 -36.51 -1.53 23.37
N ILE A 6 -35.95 -2.66 22.98
CA ILE A 6 -34.69 -3.19 23.50
C ILE A 6 -33.56 -2.80 22.54
N ILE A 7 -32.59 -2.00 23.01
CA ILE A 7 -31.38 -1.66 22.27
C ILE A 7 -30.20 -2.40 22.93
N PRO A 8 -29.49 -3.29 22.21
CA PRO A 8 -28.28 -3.91 22.74
C PRO A 8 -27.18 -2.85 22.93
N PHE A 9 -26.42 -2.92 24.02
CA PHE A 9 -25.36 -1.98 24.35
C PHE A 9 -24.00 -2.68 24.44
N VAL A 10 -22.99 -2.10 23.78
CA VAL A 10 -21.56 -2.45 23.86
C VAL A 10 -20.81 -1.17 24.22
N LYS A 11 -19.92 -1.23 25.22
CA LYS A 11 -19.24 -0.05 25.78
C LYS A 11 -18.41 0.70 24.75
N GLU A 12 -17.75 -0.02 23.86
CA GLU A 12 -16.86 0.51 22.82
C GLU A 12 -17.61 1.27 21.71
N GLU A 13 -18.94 1.14 21.63
CA GLU A 13 -19.78 1.67 20.56
C GLU A 13 -20.85 2.66 21.06
N ILE A 14 -20.54 3.44 22.10
CA ILE A 14 -21.48 4.38 22.75
C ILE A 14 -22.16 5.34 21.76
N ASN A 15 -21.43 5.81 20.74
CA ASN A 15 -21.94 6.71 19.70
C ASN A 15 -23.02 6.05 18.84
N GLN A 16 -22.90 4.76 18.55
CA GLN A 16 -23.92 4.04 17.78
C GLN A 16 -25.20 3.84 18.61
N THR A 17 -25.06 3.60 19.91
CA THR A 17 -26.21 3.53 20.83
C THR A 17 -26.93 4.89 20.90
N LEU A 18 -26.19 6.00 20.99
CA LEU A 18 -26.76 7.35 20.97
C LEU A 18 -27.51 7.64 19.65
N ASP A 19 -26.94 7.24 18.52
CA ASP A 19 -27.60 7.30 17.21
C ASP A 19 -28.95 6.56 17.21
N CYS A 20 -29.01 5.37 17.80
CA CYS A 20 -30.25 4.59 17.91
C CYS A 20 -31.28 5.28 18.80
N ILE A 21 -30.88 5.78 19.97
CA ILE A 21 -31.76 6.52 20.88
C ILE A 21 -32.34 7.75 20.15
N ASN A 22 -31.52 8.50 19.42
CA ASN A 22 -31.97 9.65 18.63
C ASN A 22 -32.95 9.21 17.51
N SER A 23 -32.67 8.09 16.84
CA SER A 23 -33.58 7.56 15.82
C SER A 23 -34.94 7.12 16.37
N VAL A 24 -35.01 6.68 17.63
CA VAL A 24 -36.26 6.38 18.35
C VAL A 24 -36.99 7.68 18.70
N LYS A 25 -36.29 8.73 19.16
CA LYS A 25 -36.89 10.05 19.43
C LYS A 25 -37.54 10.67 18.21
N ASP A 26 -36.96 10.43 17.03
CA ASP A 26 -37.43 10.98 15.76
C ASP A 26 -38.68 10.29 15.18
N GLN A 27 -39.16 9.20 15.79
CA GLN A 27 -40.34 8.45 15.34
C GLN A 27 -41.65 9.25 15.45
N SER A 28 -42.67 8.90 14.65
CA SER A 28 -43.99 9.55 14.68
C SER A 28 -44.86 9.21 15.90
N ILE A 29 -44.46 8.22 16.71
CA ILE A 29 -45.18 7.80 17.92
C ILE A 29 -44.84 8.75 19.09
N LYS A 30 -45.80 8.99 19.98
CA LYS A 30 -45.57 9.82 21.17
C LYS A 30 -44.59 9.12 22.13
N GLN A 31 -43.61 9.86 22.64
CA GLN A 31 -42.55 9.30 23.51
C GLN A 31 -43.09 8.62 24.77
N ASN A 32 -44.18 9.12 25.35
CA ASN A 32 -44.83 8.51 26.52
C ASN A 32 -45.54 7.16 26.23
N GLN A 33 -45.51 6.68 24.99
CA GLN A 33 -45.99 5.37 24.59
C GLN A 33 -44.84 4.35 24.41
N ILE A 34 -43.58 4.80 24.52
CA ILE A 34 -42.37 4.03 24.25
C ILE A 34 -41.57 3.84 25.55
N GLU A 35 -41.36 2.59 25.94
CA GLU A 35 -40.41 2.21 26.98
C GLU A 35 -39.09 1.87 26.29
N LEU A 36 -37.98 2.47 26.71
CA LEU A 36 -36.67 2.22 26.12
C LEU A 36 -35.81 1.43 27.10
N ILE A 37 -35.27 0.31 26.66
CA ILE A 37 -34.49 -0.63 27.47
C ILE A 37 -33.11 -0.77 26.84
N LEU A 38 -32.07 -0.31 27.53
CA LEU A 38 -30.68 -0.60 27.14
C LEU A 38 -30.29 -1.95 27.72
N PHE A 39 -29.95 -2.88 26.83
CA PHE A 39 -29.61 -4.24 27.21
C PHE A 39 -28.13 -4.51 26.97
N ASN A 40 -27.36 -4.57 28.04
CA ASN A 40 -25.93 -4.74 27.94
C ASN A 40 -25.58 -6.15 27.43
N THR A 41 -24.80 -6.19 26.35
CA THR A 41 -24.37 -7.46 25.74
C THR A 41 -23.02 -7.93 26.26
N GLU A 42 -22.32 -7.08 27.01
CA GLU A 42 -21.07 -7.42 27.71
C GLU A 42 -21.41 -7.78 29.17
N ASN A 43 -20.79 -8.83 29.71
CA ASN A 43 -20.95 -9.21 31.13
C ASN A 43 -20.25 -8.22 32.10
N GLU A 44 -20.08 -6.95 31.71
CA GLU A 44 -19.42 -5.91 32.49
C GLU A 44 -20.46 -4.90 33.00
N VAL A 45 -20.39 -4.50 34.27
CA VAL A 45 -21.30 -3.48 34.81
C VAL A 45 -20.95 -2.12 34.19
N LEU A 46 -21.95 -1.42 33.64
CA LEU A 46 -21.82 -0.05 33.17
C LEU A 46 -21.29 0.86 34.30
N ASN A 47 -20.33 1.73 34.00
CA ASN A 47 -19.88 2.73 34.95
C ASN A 47 -20.99 3.78 35.19
N GLU A 48 -21.15 4.23 36.44
CA GLU A 48 -22.22 5.16 36.86
C GLU A 48 -22.29 6.45 36.02
N GLU A 49 -21.15 6.92 35.51
CA GLU A 49 -21.06 8.15 34.70
C GLU A 49 -21.67 7.96 33.30
N THR A 50 -21.49 6.80 32.67
CA THR A 50 -22.09 6.47 31.38
C THR A 50 -23.58 6.21 31.52
N GLU A 51 -23.99 5.53 32.60
CA GLU A 51 -25.39 5.27 32.89
C GLU A 51 -26.17 6.58 33.11
N LYS A 52 -25.60 7.54 33.85
CA LYS A 52 -26.15 8.91 34.00
C LYS A 52 -26.24 9.67 32.67
N THR A 53 -25.22 9.55 31.83
CA THR A 53 -25.19 10.21 30.51
C THR A 53 -26.29 9.68 29.59
N LEU A 54 -26.54 8.38 29.61
CA LEU A 54 -27.56 7.73 28.77
C LEU A 54 -28.97 7.97 29.31
N THR A 55 -29.20 7.86 30.62
CA THR A 55 -30.51 8.09 31.25
C THR A 55 -31.01 9.53 31.10
N HIS A 56 -30.12 10.53 31.04
CA HIS A 56 -30.52 11.91 30.75
C HIS A 56 -31.01 12.11 29.30
N GLN A 57 -30.76 11.17 28.39
CA GLN A 57 -31.18 11.31 26.99
C GLN A 57 -32.65 10.96 26.76
N PHE A 58 -33.30 10.12 27.57
CA PHE A 58 -34.68 9.67 27.32
C PHE A 58 -35.44 9.45 28.63
N ASN A 59 -36.62 10.08 28.79
CA ASN A 59 -37.30 10.19 30.09
C ASN A 59 -37.73 8.83 30.71
N ASP A 60 -38.06 7.83 29.88
CA ASP A 60 -38.47 6.48 30.30
C ASP A 60 -37.41 5.42 29.89
N LEU A 61 -36.13 5.72 30.09
CA LEU A 61 -35.02 4.80 29.83
C LEU A 61 -34.75 3.90 31.05
N SER A 62 -34.80 2.59 30.85
CA SER A 62 -34.31 1.59 31.81
C SER A 62 -33.02 0.94 31.30
N VAL A 63 -32.09 0.65 32.21
CA VAL A 63 -30.81 0.02 31.90
C VAL A 63 -30.76 -1.36 32.54
N ILE A 64 -30.59 -2.39 31.72
CA ILE A 64 -30.48 -3.78 32.15
C ILE A 64 -29.05 -4.24 31.87
N ASN A 65 -28.29 -4.38 32.96
CA ASN A 65 -26.84 -4.56 32.90
C ASN A 65 -26.37 -5.96 32.50
N THR A 66 -27.21 -7.00 32.56
CA THR A 66 -26.77 -8.37 32.24
C THR A 66 -27.87 -9.28 31.71
N LYS A 67 -29.05 -9.32 32.36
CA LYS A 67 -30.09 -10.29 32.00
C LYS A 67 -31.50 -9.71 32.08
N LEU A 68 -32.27 -9.97 31.03
CA LEU A 68 -33.65 -9.51 30.84
C LEU A 68 -34.64 -10.45 31.55
N LYS A 69 -35.53 -9.90 32.37
CA LYS A 69 -36.62 -10.63 33.06
C LYS A 69 -37.97 -10.32 32.42
N PRO A 70 -38.98 -11.22 32.56
CA PRO A 70 -40.32 -10.98 32.05
C PRO A 70 -40.99 -9.71 32.61
N ASN A 71 -40.66 -9.35 33.85
CA ASN A 71 -41.24 -8.20 34.53
C ASN A 71 -40.63 -6.86 34.08
N ASP A 72 -39.52 -6.89 33.33
CA ASP A 72 -38.85 -5.68 32.82
C ASP A 72 -39.55 -5.13 31.56
N LEU A 73 -40.59 -5.81 31.06
CA LEU A 73 -41.30 -5.48 29.82
C LEU A 73 -42.74 -5.06 30.11
N ASN A 74 -43.00 -3.75 30.00
CA ASN A 74 -44.31 -3.13 30.30
C ASN A 74 -45.13 -2.79 29.04
N GLY A 75 -44.53 -2.84 27.86
CA GLY A 75 -45.19 -2.61 26.57
C GLY A 75 -46.12 -3.75 26.16
N LYS A 76 -47.14 -3.46 25.35
CA LYS A 76 -47.99 -4.46 24.68
C LYS A 76 -47.21 -5.25 23.62
N TYR A 77 -46.25 -4.57 22.98
CA TYR A 77 -45.33 -5.14 22.00
C TYR A 77 -43.87 -4.93 22.44
N VAL A 78 -42.98 -5.84 22.05
CA VAL A 78 -41.52 -5.73 22.23
C VAL A 78 -40.88 -5.55 20.86
N PHE A 79 -39.96 -4.60 20.77
CA PHE A 79 -39.19 -4.31 19.57
C PHE A 79 -37.71 -4.39 19.88
N ILE A 80 -36.99 -5.29 19.23
CA ILE A 80 -35.54 -5.41 19.42
C ILE A 80 -34.86 -4.61 18.32
N TYR A 81 -34.20 -3.52 18.70
CA TYR A 81 -33.58 -2.59 17.75
C TYR A 81 -32.08 -2.90 17.60
N ASP A 82 -31.69 -3.44 16.45
CA ASP A 82 -30.28 -3.63 16.08
C ASP A 82 -29.58 -2.30 15.73
N ARG A 83 -28.43 -2.05 16.37
CA ARG A 83 -27.63 -0.82 16.21
C ARG A 83 -27.09 -0.60 14.79
N LYS A 84 -27.03 -1.64 13.97
CA LYS A 84 -26.50 -1.58 12.59
C LYS A 84 -27.51 -1.01 11.58
N THR A 85 -28.71 -0.65 12.02
CA THR A 85 -29.83 -0.35 11.12
C THR A 85 -30.48 1.01 11.41
N LYS A 86 -30.89 1.73 10.36
CA LYS A 86 -31.61 3.00 10.49
C LYS A 86 -33.10 2.76 10.31
N ILE A 87 -33.91 3.21 11.27
CA ILE A 87 -35.37 3.17 11.14
C ILE A 87 -35.89 4.41 10.42
N ASN A 88 -36.82 4.22 9.49
CA ASN A 88 -37.60 5.32 8.93
C ASN A 88 -38.50 5.91 10.04
N LYS A 89 -38.76 7.22 10.00
CA LYS A 89 -39.60 7.96 10.96
C LYS A 89 -41.00 7.37 11.17
N GLN A 90 -41.55 6.70 10.15
CA GLN A 90 -42.89 6.10 10.20
C GLN A 90 -42.88 4.59 10.50
N LEU A 91 -41.71 3.95 10.65
CA LEU A 91 -41.61 2.49 10.70
C LEU A 91 -42.38 1.90 11.88
N LEU A 92 -42.14 2.39 13.10
CA LEU A 92 -42.78 1.84 14.28
C LEU A 92 -44.30 2.02 14.25
N GLU A 93 -44.79 3.15 13.74
CA GLU A 93 -46.23 3.40 13.61
C GLU A 93 -46.89 2.39 12.65
N VAL A 94 -46.24 2.11 11.52
CA VAL A 94 -46.70 1.12 10.55
C VAL A 94 -46.70 -0.28 11.17
N LEU A 95 -45.60 -0.66 11.85
CA LEU A 95 -45.50 -1.98 12.48
C LEU A 95 -46.57 -2.16 13.57
N LEU A 96 -46.81 -1.15 14.42
CA LEU A 96 -47.84 -1.20 15.45
C LEU A 96 -49.26 -1.29 14.87
N ARG A 97 -49.58 -0.49 13.84
CA ARG A 97 -50.88 -0.55 13.16
C ARG A 97 -51.17 -1.95 12.62
N ILE A 98 -50.14 -2.61 12.08
CA ILE A 98 -50.25 -3.98 11.57
C ILE A 98 -50.35 -4.99 12.72
N ALA A 99 -49.57 -4.83 13.78
CA ALA A 99 -49.63 -5.72 14.93
C ALA A 99 -50.98 -5.63 15.69
N ASP A 100 -51.61 -4.45 15.68
CA ASP A 100 -52.95 -4.23 16.23
C ASP A 100 -54.07 -4.85 15.36
N SER A 101 -53.81 -5.15 14.07
CA SER A 101 -54.78 -5.86 13.20
C SER A 101 -55.05 -7.31 13.63
N GLY A 102 -54.23 -7.87 14.52
CA GLY A 102 -54.38 -9.25 15.01
C GLY A 102 -53.86 -10.33 14.07
N LYS A 103 -53.48 -9.98 12.83
CA LYS A 103 -53.10 -10.94 11.79
C LYS A 103 -51.75 -11.63 12.01
N TYR A 104 -50.82 -10.97 12.72
CA TYR A 104 -49.47 -11.46 12.95
C TYR A 104 -49.09 -11.36 14.43
N ASP A 105 -48.30 -12.33 14.90
CA ASP A 105 -47.76 -12.39 16.27
C ASP A 105 -46.33 -11.86 16.34
N CYS A 106 -45.58 -12.01 15.24
CA CYS A 106 -44.26 -11.45 15.02
C CYS A 106 -44.16 -10.82 13.62
N ILE A 107 -43.47 -9.69 13.51
CA ILE A 107 -43.20 -8.99 12.25
C ILE A 107 -41.70 -8.78 12.10
N PHE A 108 -41.15 -9.29 10.99
CA PHE A 108 -39.73 -9.26 10.64
C PHE A 108 -39.52 -8.31 9.45
N PRO A 109 -38.92 -7.14 9.64
CA PRO A 109 -38.63 -6.22 8.57
C PRO A 109 -37.42 -6.72 7.75
N THR A 110 -37.56 -6.74 6.42
CA THR A 110 -36.65 -7.38 5.46
C THR A 110 -35.93 -6.35 4.58
N GLU A 111 -34.76 -6.75 4.03
CA GLU A 111 -33.95 -5.95 3.08
C GLU A 111 -34.62 -5.86 1.69
N ASN A 112 -35.65 -5.04 1.52
CA ASN A 112 -36.12 -4.67 0.18
C ASN A 112 -36.73 -3.27 0.14
N THR A 113 -36.57 -2.56 -0.98
CA THR A 113 -36.77 -1.10 -1.03
C THR A 113 -38.15 -0.63 -1.49
N LYS A 114 -39.17 -1.49 -1.60
CA LYS A 114 -40.29 -1.12 -2.49
C LYS A 114 -41.73 -1.22 -2.01
N LYS A 115 -42.08 -1.77 -0.83
CA LYS A 115 -43.50 -1.77 -0.41
C LYS A 115 -43.71 -1.77 1.10
N LEU A 116 -44.67 -0.95 1.56
CA LEU A 116 -45.25 -0.96 2.91
C LEU A 116 -46.31 -2.09 3.05
N GLU A 117 -46.03 -3.28 2.53
CA GLU A 117 -46.97 -4.41 2.54
C GLU A 117 -46.38 -5.57 3.35
N VAL A 118 -47.15 -6.08 4.32
CA VAL A 118 -46.73 -7.27 5.08
C VAL A 118 -47.16 -8.56 4.38
N LYS A 119 -46.20 -9.45 4.14
CA LYS A 119 -46.40 -10.75 3.46
C LYS A 119 -46.13 -11.92 4.41
N PRO A 120 -46.72 -13.10 4.16
CA PRO A 120 -46.30 -14.32 4.84
C PRO A 120 -44.82 -14.61 4.58
N VAL A 121 -44.13 -15.13 5.59
CA VAL A 121 -42.72 -15.52 5.50
C VAL A 121 -42.47 -16.55 4.38
N ASN A 122 -41.47 -16.30 3.53
CA ASN A 122 -40.90 -17.30 2.64
C ASN A 122 -39.55 -17.79 3.19
N MET A 123 -39.52 -19.02 3.71
CA MET A 123 -38.33 -19.61 4.34
C MET A 123 -37.11 -19.68 3.41
N ASN A 124 -37.32 -19.75 2.09
CA ASN A 124 -36.22 -19.86 1.12
C ASN A 124 -35.48 -18.53 0.88
N ASP A 125 -36.14 -17.40 1.16
CA ASP A 125 -35.59 -16.07 0.91
C ASP A 125 -34.97 -15.46 2.18
N PHE A 126 -35.13 -16.12 3.32
CA PHE A 126 -34.62 -15.64 4.60
C PHE A 126 -33.08 -15.62 4.64
N THR A 127 -32.55 -14.57 5.25
CA THR A 127 -31.13 -14.35 5.42
C THR A 127 -30.76 -14.25 6.89
N TYR A 128 -29.46 -14.39 7.19
CA TYR A 128 -28.97 -14.12 8.53
C TYR A 128 -29.16 -12.64 8.89
N SER A 129 -29.09 -11.71 7.93
CA SER A 129 -29.47 -10.31 8.17
C SER A 129 -30.91 -10.18 8.65
N ASP A 130 -31.85 -10.95 8.08
CA ASP A 130 -33.27 -10.94 8.50
C ASP A 130 -33.47 -11.60 9.88
N LEU A 131 -32.66 -12.60 10.23
CA LEU A 131 -32.61 -13.15 11.58
C LEU A 131 -32.15 -12.10 12.60
N MET A 132 -31.18 -11.29 12.16
CA MET A 132 -30.56 -10.24 12.96
C MET A 132 -31.32 -8.93 12.95
N SER A 133 -32.27 -8.76 12.02
CA SER A 133 -33.04 -7.53 11.85
C SER A 133 -34.08 -7.35 12.95
N MET A 134 -34.59 -6.12 13.03
CA MET A 134 -35.37 -5.65 14.17
C MET A 134 -36.71 -6.36 14.30
N ASN A 135 -37.00 -7.03 15.41
CA ASN A 135 -38.23 -7.84 15.50
C ASN A 135 -39.28 -7.14 16.34
N LEU A 136 -40.47 -6.88 15.78
CA LEU A 136 -41.65 -6.50 16.56
C LEU A 136 -42.44 -7.76 16.90
N MET A 137 -42.71 -7.97 18.18
CA MET A 137 -43.50 -9.11 18.64
C MET A 137 -44.43 -8.75 19.77
N ARG A 138 -45.47 -9.56 19.98
CA ARG A 138 -46.33 -9.42 21.16
C ARG A 138 -45.52 -9.78 22.42
N THR A 139 -45.62 -8.94 23.45
CA THR A 139 -44.94 -9.19 24.74
C THR A 139 -45.39 -10.51 25.36
N ILE A 140 -46.63 -10.93 25.12
CA ILE A 140 -47.16 -12.19 25.62
C ILE A 140 -46.44 -13.41 25.01
N THR A 141 -46.06 -13.36 23.73
CA THR A 141 -45.32 -14.45 23.07
C THR A 141 -43.96 -14.69 23.73
N LEU A 142 -43.29 -13.60 24.16
CA LEU A 142 -42.05 -13.68 24.90
C LEU A 142 -42.31 -14.21 26.33
N LYS A 143 -43.29 -13.66 27.05
CA LYS A 143 -43.64 -14.10 28.42
C LYS A 143 -44.04 -15.58 28.49
N ASP A 144 -44.84 -16.05 27.53
CA ASP A 144 -45.24 -17.45 27.42
C ASP A 144 -44.04 -18.38 27.20
N TYR A 145 -43.01 -17.92 26.48
CA TYR A 145 -41.79 -18.69 26.27
C TYR A 145 -40.99 -18.86 27.57
N PHE A 146 -40.89 -17.80 28.40
CA PHE A 146 -40.26 -17.90 29.72
C PHE A 146 -40.97 -18.94 30.59
N VAL A 147 -42.31 -18.88 30.64
CA VAL A 147 -43.13 -19.81 31.42
C VAL A 147 -42.98 -21.24 30.91
N LYS A 148 -43.13 -21.46 29.60
CA LYS A 148 -43.12 -22.80 28.98
C LYS A 148 -41.78 -23.52 29.14
N ASN A 149 -40.67 -22.78 29.05
CA ASN A 149 -39.32 -23.36 29.11
C ASN A 149 -38.67 -23.25 30.50
N LYS A 150 -39.40 -22.74 31.51
CA LYS A 150 -38.89 -22.51 32.88
C LYS A 150 -37.62 -21.64 32.90
N ILE A 151 -37.54 -20.67 32.00
CA ILE A 151 -36.43 -19.72 31.92
C ILE A 151 -36.75 -18.57 32.85
N GLN A 152 -35.79 -18.13 33.64
CA GLN A 152 -35.97 -17.02 34.59
C GLN A 152 -35.50 -15.69 34.02
N GLU A 153 -34.41 -15.70 33.25
CA GLU A 153 -33.72 -14.51 32.75
C GLU A 153 -33.08 -14.84 31.39
N PHE A 154 -32.98 -13.87 30.48
CA PHE A 154 -32.28 -14.02 29.19
C PHE A 154 -31.03 -13.15 29.10
N ASN A 155 -29.96 -13.69 28.54
CA ASN A 155 -28.86 -12.90 27.97
C ASN A 155 -29.12 -12.55 26.48
N TYR A 156 -28.26 -11.74 25.87
CA TYR A 156 -28.37 -11.32 24.46
C TYR A 156 -28.40 -12.47 23.47
N PHE A 157 -27.50 -13.44 23.61
CA PHE A 157 -27.44 -14.56 22.70
C PHE A 157 -28.62 -15.51 22.85
N GLU A 158 -29.19 -15.65 24.06
CA GLU A 158 -30.45 -16.39 24.30
C GLU A 158 -31.64 -15.71 23.65
N LEU A 159 -31.69 -14.37 23.68
CA LEU A 159 -32.72 -13.60 22.99
C LEU A 159 -32.65 -13.83 21.47
N LYS A 160 -31.44 -13.88 20.90
CA LYS A 160 -31.21 -14.21 19.48
C LYS A 160 -31.61 -15.64 19.14
N TYR A 161 -31.29 -16.61 19.99
CA TYR A 161 -31.74 -17.99 19.84
C TYR A 161 -33.27 -18.10 19.88
N PHE A 162 -33.91 -17.37 20.80
CA PHE A 162 -35.36 -17.31 20.88
C PHE A 162 -35.98 -16.74 19.60
N GLN A 163 -35.41 -15.66 19.03
CA GLN A 163 -35.87 -15.11 17.75
C GLN A 163 -35.80 -16.12 16.61
N LEU A 164 -34.67 -16.84 16.49
CA LEU A 164 -34.49 -17.93 15.52
C LEU A 164 -35.60 -18.99 15.67
N ARG A 165 -35.90 -19.38 16.91
CA ARG A 165 -36.92 -20.39 17.19
C ARG A 165 -38.33 -19.91 16.89
N GLN A 166 -38.66 -18.67 17.24
CA GLN A 166 -39.96 -18.06 16.92
C GLN A 166 -40.18 -17.99 15.42
N TYR A 167 -39.14 -17.68 14.66
CA TYR A 167 -39.21 -17.62 13.21
C TYR A 167 -39.65 -18.95 12.58
N PHE A 168 -39.20 -20.08 13.12
CA PHE A 168 -39.56 -21.40 12.61
C PHE A 168 -40.90 -21.93 13.18
N THR A 169 -41.16 -21.67 14.45
CA THR A 169 -42.26 -22.33 15.18
C THR A 169 -43.58 -21.56 15.16
N ASN A 170 -43.54 -20.25 14.90
CA ASN A 170 -44.74 -19.43 14.90
C ASN A 170 -45.42 -19.43 13.52
N LYS A 171 -46.72 -19.71 13.48
CA LYS A 171 -47.50 -19.82 12.23
C LYS A 171 -47.97 -18.47 11.68
N ASN A 172 -47.98 -17.42 12.52
CA ASN A 172 -48.50 -16.10 12.17
C ASN A 172 -47.38 -15.05 12.07
N ILE A 173 -46.46 -15.26 11.14
CA ILE A 173 -45.32 -14.35 10.93
C ILE A 173 -45.50 -13.56 9.64
N GLY A 174 -45.29 -12.25 9.74
CA GLY A 174 -45.27 -11.33 8.60
C GLY A 174 -43.87 -10.77 8.34
N THR A 175 -43.53 -10.53 7.07
CA THR A 175 -42.35 -9.75 6.68
C THR A 175 -42.73 -8.38 6.11
N ASN A 176 -41.94 -7.34 6.37
CA ASN A 176 -42.19 -5.98 5.84
C ASN A 176 -40.96 -5.38 5.15
N ASP A 177 -41.09 -4.96 3.89
CA ASP A 177 -39.98 -4.50 3.04
C ASP A 177 -39.64 -2.99 3.28
N VAL A 178 -39.21 -2.61 4.50
CA VAL A 178 -39.05 -1.19 4.91
C VAL A 178 -37.79 -0.90 5.74
N LEU A 179 -36.68 -1.61 5.52
CA LEU A 179 -35.40 -1.25 6.17
C LEU A 179 -34.44 -0.54 5.22
N ALA A 180 -33.89 0.58 5.70
CA ALA A 180 -32.66 1.17 5.16
C ALA A 180 -31.51 0.74 6.08
N ILE A 181 -30.77 -0.28 5.66
CA ILE A 181 -29.56 -0.72 6.38
C ILE A 181 -28.47 0.32 6.17
N LYS A 182 -27.80 0.77 7.25
CA LYS A 182 -26.56 1.56 7.11
C LYS A 182 -25.56 0.62 6.43
N ASN A 183 -24.90 1.06 5.35
CA ASN A 183 -23.70 0.37 4.86
C ASN A 183 -22.64 0.44 5.96
N THR A 184 -22.66 -0.51 6.91
CA THR A 184 -21.59 -0.70 7.87
C THR A 184 -20.40 -1.25 7.12
N GLU A 185 -19.27 -0.57 7.23
CA GLU A 185 -18.01 -1.11 6.76
C GLU A 185 -17.77 -2.43 7.49
N ILE A 186 -17.60 -3.51 6.72
CA ILE A 186 -17.16 -4.79 7.28
C ILE A 186 -15.73 -4.55 7.74
N ASN A 187 -15.44 -4.67 9.02
CA ASN A 187 -14.10 -4.52 9.60
C ASN A 187 -13.76 -5.75 10.47
N ASP A 188 -12.58 -5.75 11.09
CA ASP A 188 -12.11 -6.89 11.88
C ASP A 188 -13.00 -7.19 13.10
N GLU A 189 -13.43 -6.12 13.77
CA GLU A 189 -14.36 -6.18 14.90
C GLU A 189 -15.72 -6.78 14.52
N TYR A 190 -16.27 -6.39 13.36
CA TYR A 190 -17.51 -6.95 12.84
C TYR A 190 -17.41 -8.46 12.63
N ILE A 191 -16.30 -8.94 12.06
CA ILE A 191 -16.07 -10.37 11.82
C ILE A 191 -15.96 -11.11 13.16
N HIS A 192 -15.27 -10.54 14.14
CA HIS A 192 -15.12 -11.12 15.47
C HIS A 192 -16.46 -11.26 16.20
N ASN A 193 -17.27 -10.19 16.23
CA ASN A 193 -18.58 -10.18 16.89
C ASN A 193 -19.54 -11.18 16.24
N GLN A 194 -19.53 -11.27 14.90
CA GLN A 194 -20.33 -12.26 14.18
C GLN A 194 -19.89 -13.69 14.47
N PHE A 195 -18.58 -13.93 14.61
CA PHE A 195 -18.07 -15.25 14.97
C PHE A 195 -18.57 -15.70 16.35
N GLN A 196 -18.47 -14.84 17.37
CA GLN A 196 -18.94 -15.18 18.72
C GLN A 196 -20.43 -15.53 18.73
N GLU A 197 -21.24 -14.74 18.04
CA GLU A 197 -22.68 -14.94 17.95
C GLU A 197 -23.05 -16.23 17.23
N ILE A 198 -22.45 -16.50 16.06
CA ILE A 198 -22.69 -17.73 15.30
C ILE A 198 -22.25 -18.95 16.11
N ASN A 199 -21.13 -18.86 16.83
CA ASN A 199 -20.63 -19.94 17.68
C ASN A 199 -21.62 -20.28 18.80
N TYR A 200 -22.15 -19.26 19.49
CA TYR A 200 -23.17 -19.46 20.52
C TYR A 200 -24.43 -20.11 19.96
N LEU A 201 -24.95 -19.58 18.84
CA LEU A 201 -26.14 -20.11 18.20
C LEU A 201 -25.93 -21.57 17.79
N PHE A 202 -24.77 -21.90 17.22
CA PHE A 202 -24.43 -23.28 16.85
C PHE A 202 -24.52 -24.24 18.04
N VAL A 203 -23.91 -23.88 19.17
CA VAL A 203 -23.97 -24.71 20.40
C VAL A 203 -25.41 -24.92 20.84
N LYS A 204 -26.24 -23.86 20.85
CA LYS A 204 -27.65 -23.96 21.27
C LYS A 204 -28.53 -24.74 20.30
N ILE A 205 -28.35 -24.54 18.99
CA ILE A 205 -29.09 -25.29 17.97
C ILE A 205 -28.78 -26.79 18.08
N ARG A 206 -27.53 -27.15 18.39
CA ARG A 206 -27.13 -28.55 18.54
C ARG A 206 -27.84 -29.27 19.69
N GLU A 207 -28.26 -28.53 20.73
CA GLU A 207 -29.04 -29.03 21.86
C GLU A 207 -30.55 -29.17 21.55
N GLU A 208 -31.02 -28.62 20.43
CA GLU A 208 -32.46 -28.59 20.09
C GLU A 208 -33.00 -29.97 19.69
N SER A 209 -34.25 -30.24 20.05
CA SER A 209 -34.90 -31.54 19.81
C SER A 209 -35.53 -31.66 18.40
N ASP A 210 -35.91 -30.52 17.82
CA ASP A 210 -36.53 -30.44 16.50
C ASP A 210 -35.46 -30.47 15.39
N LYS A 211 -35.38 -31.61 14.68
CA LYS A 211 -34.40 -31.80 13.60
C LYS A 211 -34.64 -30.92 12.39
N ASP A 212 -35.86 -30.49 12.13
CA ASP A 212 -36.16 -29.63 10.98
C ASP A 212 -35.76 -28.18 11.28
N LEU A 213 -35.98 -27.73 12.52
CA LEU A 213 -35.42 -26.47 13.03
C LEU A 213 -33.89 -26.47 12.97
N GLN A 214 -33.23 -27.56 13.37
CA GLN A 214 -31.76 -27.67 13.29
C GLN A 214 -31.24 -27.50 11.86
N LYS A 215 -31.79 -28.26 10.91
CA LYS A 215 -31.39 -28.18 9.49
C LYS A 215 -31.61 -26.78 8.93
N PHE A 216 -32.74 -26.16 9.27
CA PHE A 216 -33.06 -24.81 8.85
C PHE A 216 -32.04 -23.81 9.40
N ALA A 217 -31.74 -23.87 10.69
CA ALA A 217 -30.80 -22.97 11.34
C ALA A 217 -29.36 -23.14 10.82
N TYR A 218 -28.88 -24.37 10.67
CA TYR A 218 -27.55 -24.63 10.09
C TYR A 218 -27.42 -24.09 8.66
N SER A 219 -28.49 -24.17 7.86
CA SER A 219 -28.51 -23.60 6.50
C SER A 219 -28.27 -22.09 6.52
N ILE A 220 -28.85 -21.36 7.48
CA ILE A 220 -28.62 -19.93 7.68
C ILE A 220 -27.18 -19.66 8.13
N LEU A 221 -26.69 -20.40 9.13
CA LEU A 221 -25.33 -20.21 9.67
C LEU A 221 -24.26 -20.45 8.59
N ILE A 222 -24.38 -21.51 7.79
CA ILE A 222 -23.47 -21.80 6.67
C ILE A 222 -23.46 -20.63 5.68
N LYS A 223 -24.65 -20.13 5.31
CA LYS A 223 -24.78 -19.01 4.37
C LYS A 223 -24.08 -17.76 4.90
N GLN A 224 -24.21 -17.46 6.19
CA GLN A 224 -23.54 -16.32 6.82
C GLN A 224 -22.02 -16.50 6.92
N LEU A 225 -21.56 -17.66 7.36
CA LEU A 225 -20.13 -17.95 7.46
C LEU A 225 -19.44 -17.86 6.09
N ILE A 226 -20.08 -18.36 5.03
CA ILE A 226 -19.57 -18.20 3.67
C ILE A 226 -19.57 -16.73 3.23
N PHE A 227 -20.60 -15.95 3.60
CA PHE A 227 -20.59 -14.50 3.34
C PHE A 227 -19.39 -13.81 3.97
N LEU A 228 -19.01 -14.17 5.21
CA LEU A 228 -17.85 -13.62 5.92
C LEU A 228 -16.53 -14.07 5.28
N VAL A 229 -16.36 -15.37 5.05
CA VAL A 229 -15.15 -15.96 4.45
C VAL A 229 -14.91 -15.45 3.02
N ASP A 230 -15.98 -15.15 2.29
CA ASP A 230 -15.93 -14.55 0.96
C ASP A 230 -15.81 -13.00 1.00
N LYS A 231 -15.24 -12.41 2.03
CA LYS A 231 -14.84 -10.99 2.04
C LYS A 231 -13.34 -10.83 1.85
N LYS A 232 -12.95 -9.73 1.21
CA LYS A 232 -11.54 -9.39 1.02
C LYS A 232 -10.83 -9.24 2.36
N ILE A 233 -11.49 -8.58 3.31
CA ILE A 233 -10.95 -8.29 4.65
C ILE A 233 -10.68 -9.59 5.39
N PHE A 234 -11.63 -10.54 5.40
CA PHE A 234 -11.39 -11.88 5.95
C PHE A 234 -10.13 -12.53 5.39
N VAL A 235 -9.92 -12.41 4.08
CA VAL A 235 -8.91 -13.15 3.34
C VAL A 235 -7.51 -12.49 3.38
N ASP A 236 -7.44 -11.17 3.43
CA ASP A 236 -6.20 -10.40 3.27
C ASP A 236 -5.75 -9.67 4.55
N GLU A 237 -6.67 -9.37 5.47
CA GLU A 237 -6.46 -8.40 6.57
C GLU A 237 -6.62 -9.03 7.97
N ILE A 238 -7.53 -10.01 8.14
CA ILE A 238 -7.74 -10.70 9.43
C ILE A 238 -6.55 -11.60 9.82
N ASP A 239 -6.31 -11.72 11.13
CA ASP A 239 -5.32 -12.63 11.71
C ASP A 239 -5.60 -14.11 11.36
N GLU A 240 -4.53 -14.86 11.08
CA GLU A 240 -4.63 -16.27 10.66
C GLU A 240 -5.29 -17.16 11.73
N GLU A 241 -5.11 -16.86 13.02
CA GLU A 241 -5.74 -17.61 14.11
C GLU A 241 -7.26 -17.47 14.09
N ILE A 242 -7.77 -16.25 13.90
CA ILE A 242 -9.21 -15.96 13.81
C ILE A 242 -9.80 -16.58 12.52
N GLN A 243 -9.07 -16.53 11.41
CA GLN A 243 -9.48 -17.20 10.17
C GLN A 243 -9.66 -18.69 10.37
N ILE A 244 -8.71 -19.35 11.05
CA ILE A 244 -8.77 -20.79 11.34
C ILE A 244 -9.97 -21.11 12.23
N GLN A 245 -10.18 -20.37 13.33
CA GLN A 245 -11.33 -20.58 14.22
C GLN A 245 -12.68 -20.50 13.50
N LEU A 246 -12.84 -19.52 12.59
CA LEU A 246 -14.04 -19.37 11.76
C LEU A 246 -14.25 -20.57 10.82
N LEU A 247 -13.16 -21.08 10.22
CA LEU A 247 -13.21 -22.23 9.33
C LEU A 247 -13.45 -23.54 10.09
N GLU A 248 -12.93 -23.68 11.29
CA GLU A 248 -13.22 -24.80 12.20
C GLU A 248 -14.70 -24.84 12.57
N LEU A 249 -15.27 -23.69 12.95
CA LEU A 249 -16.70 -23.59 13.24
C LEU A 249 -17.56 -23.94 12.02
N LEU A 250 -17.21 -23.41 10.85
CA LEU A 250 -17.89 -23.79 9.60
C LEU A 250 -17.78 -25.30 9.35
N GLN A 251 -16.62 -25.90 9.61
CA GLN A 251 -16.41 -27.32 9.45
C GLN A 251 -17.26 -28.16 10.42
N LEU A 252 -17.42 -27.71 11.67
CA LEU A 252 -18.29 -28.37 12.65
C LEU A 252 -19.75 -28.34 12.18
N ILE A 253 -20.24 -27.20 11.69
CA ILE A 253 -21.63 -27.05 11.22
C ILE A 253 -21.89 -27.93 10.00
N ILE A 254 -20.99 -27.99 9.01
CA ILE A 254 -21.22 -28.80 7.81
C ILE A 254 -21.26 -30.31 8.08
N LYS A 255 -20.66 -30.80 9.17
CA LYS A 255 -20.72 -32.21 9.58
C LYS A 255 -22.11 -32.61 10.08
N GLU A 256 -22.90 -31.65 10.55
CA GLU A 256 -24.25 -31.87 11.08
C GLU A 256 -25.35 -31.83 9.99
N VAL A 257 -24.99 -31.59 8.71
CA VAL A 257 -25.94 -31.48 7.60
C VAL A 257 -25.56 -32.34 6.38
N ASN A 258 -26.56 -32.68 5.56
CA ASN A 258 -26.31 -33.20 4.21
C ASN A 258 -25.82 -32.05 3.32
N LEU A 259 -24.50 -31.89 3.22
CA LEU A 259 -23.89 -30.73 2.58
C LEU A 259 -24.32 -30.53 1.10
N PRO A 260 -24.30 -31.53 0.20
CA PRO A 260 -24.77 -31.35 -1.18
C PRO A 260 -26.21 -30.80 -1.30
N GLU A 261 -27.13 -31.36 -0.51
CA GLU A 261 -28.53 -30.95 -0.49
C GLU A 261 -28.69 -29.53 0.08
N THR A 262 -27.99 -29.26 1.18
CA THR A 262 -27.99 -27.95 1.85
C THR A 262 -27.47 -26.87 0.91
N LEU A 263 -26.33 -27.10 0.24
CA LEU A 263 -25.73 -26.15 -0.70
C LEU A 263 -26.65 -25.84 -1.89
N LYS A 264 -27.44 -26.82 -2.35
CA LYS A 264 -28.44 -26.63 -3.39
C LYS A 264 -29.58 -25.74 -2.89
N ASN A 265 -30.10 -26.01 -1.69
CA ASN A 265 -31.20 -25.25 -1.09
C ASN A 265 -30.82 -23.78 -0.85
N ILE A 266 -29.60 -23.52 -0.35
CA ILE A 266 -29.12 -22.14 -0.09
C ILE A 266 -28.43 -21.47 -1.28
N LYS A 267 -28.43 -22.10 -2.47
CA LYS A 267 -27.83 -21.58 -3.72
C LYS A 267 -26.31 -21.30 -3.61
N LEU A 268 -25.56 -22.12 -2.87
CA LEU A 268 -24.10 -22.02 -2.69
C LEU A 268 -23.31 -23.16 -3.36
N GLU A 269 -23.89 -23.81 -4.37
CA GLU A 269 -23.23 -24.91 -5.10
C GLU A 269 -21.89 -24.53 -5.75
N GLY A 270 -21.67 -23.25 -6.08
CA GLY A 270 -20.41 -22.75 -6.63
C GLY A 270 -19.22 -22.89 -5.68
N TYR A 271 -19.46 -23.08 -4.38
CA TYR A 271 -18.42 -23.22 -3.36
C TYR A 271 -18.01 -24.68 -3.09
N LYS A 272 -18.52 -25.66 -3.86
CA LYS A 272 -18.20 -27.10 -3.67
C LYS A 272 -16.70 -27.38 -3.57
N GLY A 273 -15.87 -26.72 -4.37
CA GLY A 273 -14.41 -26.89 -4.31
C GLY A 273 -13.77 -26.34 -3.04
N PHE A 274 -14.30 -25.25 -2.48
CA PHE A 274 -13.86 -24.71 -1.19
C PHE A 274 -14.19 -25.69 -0.05
N PHE A 275 -15.43 -26.20 -0.02
CA PHE A 275 -15.85 -27.18 0.97
C PHE A 275 -15.09 -28.51 0.87
N ALA A 276 -14.70 -28.93 -0.34
CA ALA A 276 -13.89 -30.13 -0.53
C ALA A 276 -12.52 -30.02 0.16
N ILE A 277 -11.88 -28.84 0.11
CA ILE A 277 -10.61 -28.58 0.79
C ILE A 277 -10.83 -28.44 2.30
N LEU A 278 -11.92 -27.78 2.70
CA LEU A 278 -12.28 -27.66 4.12
C LEU A 278 -12.50 -29.02 4.78
N ASN A 279 -13.11 -29.98 4.09
CA ASN A 279 -13.28 -31.37 4.56
C ASN A 279 -11.96 -32.13 4.74
N MET A 280 -10.87 -31.67 4.14
CA MET A 280 -9.53 -32.25 4.32
C MET A 280 -8.78 -31.65 5.53
N ASN A 281 -9.42 -30.79 6.34
CA ASN A 281 -8.80 -30.04 7.43
C ASN A 281 -7.64 -29.14 6.97
N LYS A 282 -7.65 -28.70 5.71
CA LYS A 282 -6.59 -27.89 5.10
C LYS A 282 -6.96 -26.40 5.08
N TYR A 283 -6.90 -25.75 6.23
CA TYR A 283 -7.41 -24.38 6.41
C TYR A 283 -6.62 -23.34 5.62
N THR A 284 -5.29 -23.39 5.64
CA THR A 284 -4.43 -22.45 4.89
C THR A 284 -4.65 -22.58 3.37
N GLU A 285 -4.83 -23.81 2.87
CA GLU A 285 -5.18 -24.05 1.47
C GLU A 285 -6.61 -23.63 1.14
N ALA A 286 -7.56 -23.77 2.07
CA ALA A 286 -8.93 -23.29 1.89
C ALA A 286 -8.98 -21.76 1.76
N ILE A 287 -8.19 -21.03 2.56
CA ILE A 287 -8.04 -19.57 2.47
C ILE A 287 -7.41 -19.19 1.13
N SER A 288 -6.34 -19.88 0.73
CA SER A 288 -5.67 -19.67 -0.55
C SER A 288 -6.58 -19.98 -1.76
N TYR A 289 -7.41 -21.02 -1.65
CA TYR A 289 -8.44 -21.33 -2.63
C TYR A 289 -9.48 -20.22 -2.71
N MET A 290 -9.94 -19.69 -1.58
CA MET A 290 -10.90 -18.59 -1.56
C MET A 290 -10.32 -17.33 -2.24
N LYS A 291 -9.05 -17.00 -2.00
CA LYS A 291 -8.31 -15.93 -2.73
C LYS A 291 -8.42 -16.10 -4.25
N LEU A 292 -8.08 -17.29 -4.73
CA LEU A 292 -8.09 -17.61 -6.16
C LEU A 292 -9.51 -17.63 -6.75
N PHE A 293 -10.46 -18.23 -6.02
CA PHE A 293 -11.86 -18.32 -6.43
C PHE A 293 -12.49 -16.93 -6.62
N ARG A 294 -12.23 -16.01 -5.68
CA ARG A 294 -12.67 -14.61 -5.76
C ARG A 294 -12.15 -13.91 -7.00
N SER A 295 -10.86 -14.06 -7.28
CA SER A 295 -10.21 -13.49 -8.47
C SER A 295 -10.82 -14.04 -9.77
N LYS A 296 -10.97 -15.37 -9.86
CA LYS A 296 -11.56 -16.03 -11.04
C LYS A 296 -13.01 -15.61 -11.26
N ARG A 297 -13.82 -15.54 -10.20
CA ARG A 297 -15.22 -15.11 -10.26
C ARG A 297 -15.34 -13.66 -10.73
N TYR A 298 -14.47 -12.77 -10.26
CA TYR A 298 -14.41 -11.39 -10.75
C TYR A 298 -14.12 -11.31 -12.26
N GLN A 299 -13.13 -12.07 -12.73
CA GLN A 299 -12.80 -12.14 -14.16
C GLN A 299 -13.96 -12.70 -14.98
N TYR A 300 -14.61 -13.76 -14.50
CA TYR A 300 -15.76 -14.38 -15.16
C TYR A 300 -16.95 -13.42 -15.31
N HIS A 301 -17.36 -12.73 -14.23
CA HIS A 301 -18.44 -11.75 -14.31
C HIS A 301 -18.10 -10.59 -15.23
N THR A 302 -16.85 -10.15 -15.22
CA THR A 302 -16.37 -9.11 -16.12
C THR A 302 -16.49 -9.56 -17.57
N ALA A 303 -15.99 -10.76 -17.90
CA ALA A 303 -16.06 -11.33 -19.24
C ALA A 303 -17.52 -11.54 -19.70
N ASN A 304 -18.38 -12.13 -18.85
CA ASN A 304 -19.80 -12.33 -19.18
C ASN A 304 -20.56 -11.02 -19.31
N LYS A 305 -20.25 -10.00 -18.51
CA LYS A 305 -20.83 -8.67 -18.69
C LYS A 305 -20.52 -8.13 -20.08
N TYR A 306 -19.30 -8.32 -20.57
CA TYR A 306 -18.93 -7.94 -21.93
C TYR A 306 -19.55 -8.86 -22.99
N SER A 307 -19.60 -10.17 -22.76
CA SER A 307 -20.22 -11.14 -23.68
C SER A 307 -21.72 -10.92 -23.85
N ASN A 308 -22.47 -10.81 -22.74
CA ASN A 308 -23.91 -10.51 -22.76
C ASN A 308 -24.21 -9.12 -23.33
N TYR A 309 -23.30 -8.15 -23.14
CA TYR A 309 -23.40 -6.85 -23.79
C TYR A 309 -23.27 -6.98 -25.31
N LEU A 310 -22.31 -7.79 -25.79
CA LEU A 310 -22.08 -8.05 -27.21
C LEU A 310 -23.19 -8.89 -27.85
N GLU A 311 -23.73 -9.91 -27.17
CA GLU A 311 -24.84 -10.73 -27.66
C GLU A 311 -26.17 -9.97 -27.74
N LYS A 312 -26.45 -9.08 -26.77
CA LYS A 312 -27.66 -8.24 -26.78
C LYS A 312 -27.61 -7.10 -27.80
N HIS A 313 -26.43 -6.79 -28.32
CA HIS A 313 -26.21 -5.76 -29.34
C HIS A 313 -25.41 -6.38 -30.49
N PRO A 314 -25.98 -7.36 -31.23
CA PRO A 314 -25.28 -8.16 -32.23
C PRO A 314 -25.00 -7.38 -33.53
N GLY A 315 -25.71 -6.26 -33.74
CA GLY A 315 -25.43 -5.32 -34.81
C GLY A 315 -24.28 -4.40 -34.40
N ASP A 316 -23.35 -4.17 -35.32
CA ASP A 316 -22.24 -3.21 -35.21
C ASP A 316 -22.56 -2.09 -34.20
N PRO A 317 -21.74 -1.89 -33.15
CA PRO A 317 -21.93 -0.83 -32.17
C PRO A 317 -22.30 0.52 -32.79
N SER A 318 -21.94 0.76 -34.06
CA SER A 318 -22.33 1.92 -34.87
C SER A 318 -23.84 2.18 -35.06
N GLU A 319 -24.71 1.19 -34.86
CA GLU A 319 -26.15 1.25 -35.12
C GLU A 319 -27.00 1.65 -33.89
N ASP A 320 -26.44 1.53 -32.69
CA ASP A 320 -27.12 1.72 -31.41
C ASP A 320 -27.53 3.20 -31.19
N LEU A 321 -28.68 3.49 -30.58
CA LEU A 321 -29.21 4.87 -30.52
C LEU A 321 -28.29 5.80 -29.70
N THR A 322 -27.73 5.29 -28.61
CA THR A 322 -26.68 5.97 -27.83
C THR A 322 -25.38 6.10 -28.61
N TRP A 323 -25.04 5.14 -29.48
CA TRP A 323 -23.90 5.27 -30.37
C TRP A 323 -24.14 6.33 -31.43
N LYS A 324 -25.28 6.35 -32.11
CA LYS A 324 -25.67 7.37 -33.10
C LYS A 324 -25.70 8.77 -32.47
N MET A 325 -26.27 8.91 -31.27
CA MET A 325 -26.29 10.17 -30.51
C MET A 325 -24.90 10.62 -30.04
N THR A 326 -24.06 9.68 -29.60
CA THR A 326 -22.70 10.02 -29.13
C THR A 326 -21.64 9.97 -30.22
N LYS A 327 -21.93 9.47 -31.43
CA LYS A 327 -21.04 9.45 -32.61
C LYS A 327 -20.47 10.83 -32.92
N PRO A 328 -21.27 11.91 -33.03
CA PRO A 328 -20.72 13.25 -33.16
C PRO A 328 -19.85 13.61 -31.95
N LEU A 329 -20.26 13.34 -30.72
CA LEU A 329 -19.45 13.61 -29.52
C LEU A 329 -18.15 12.78 -29.44
N ARG A 330 -18.10 11.59 -30.01
CA ARG A 330 -16.93 10.69 -30.04
C ARG A 330 -15.96 11.02 -31.16
N ILE A 331 -16.42 11.70 -32.21
CA ILE A 331 -15.55 12.31 -33.21
C ILE A 331 -15.08 13.67 -32.69
N VAL A 332 -16.00 14.47 -32.16
CA VAL A 332 -15.78 15.82 -31.66
C VAL A 332 -14.91 15.81 -30.40
N LYS A 333 -15.07 14.90 -29.43
CA LYS A 333 -14.22 14.90 -28.22
C LYS A 333 -12.73 14.66 -28.51
N PRO A 334 -12.33 13.62 -29.28
CA PRO A 334 -10.94 13.45 -29.71
C PRO A 334 -10.48 14.57 -30.63
N ALA A 335 -11.32 15.05 -31.56
CA ALA A 335 -10.98 16.20 -32.41
C ALA A 335 -10.74 17.47 -31.58
N MET A 336 -11.63 17.79 -30.64
CA MET A 336 -11.47 18.89 -29.68
C MET A 336 -10.25 18.70 -28.80
N ARG A 337 -9.94 17.48 -28.34
CA ARG A 337 -8.70 17.21 -27.59
C ARG A 337 -7.46 17.45 -28.46
N LYS A 338 -7.49 17.04 -29.73
CA LYS A 338 -6.43 17.35 -30.71
C LYS A 338 -6.31 18.86 -30.93
N VAL A 339 -7.42 19.56 -31.14
CA VAL A 339 -7.47 21.03 -31.33
C VAL A 339 -6.98 21.76 -30.09
N LYS A 340 -7.48 21.45 -28.88
CA LYS A 340 -6.98 22.00 -27.61
C LYS A 340 -5.49 21.72 -27.45
N GLY A 341 -5.05 20.52 -27.80
CA GLY A 341 -3.63 20.17 -27.85
C GLY A 341 -2.85 21.07 -28.81
N LEU A 342 -3.35 21.31 -30.03
CA LEU A 342 -2.80 22.21 -31.07
C LEU A 342 -2.68 23.63 -30.57
N ILE A 343 -3.76 24.19 -30.03
CA ILE A 343 -3.77 25.51 -29.39
C ILE A 343 -2.72 25.57 -28.29
N PHE A 344 -2.69 24.59 -27.38
CA PHE A 344 -1.71 24.55 -26.29
C PHE A 344 -0.26 24.50 -26.81
N LYS A 345 0.03 23.70 -27.85
CA LYS A 345 1.37 23.63 -28.45
C LYS A 345 1.77 24.98 -29.04
N TYR A 346 0.94 25.57 -29.89
CA TYR A 346 1.30 26.81 -30.57
C TYR A 346 1.35 28.00 -29.59
N LEU A 347 0.46 28.05 -28.61
CA LEU A 347 0.53 29.03 -27.52
C LEU A 347 1.84 28.89 -26.73
N LEU A 348 2.21 27.65 -26.35
CA LEU A 348 3.46 27.42 -25.63
C LEU A 348 4.68 27.77 -26.50
N LEU A 349 4.66 27.44 -27.80
CA LEU A 349 5.73 27.81 -28.73
C LEU A 349 5.83 29.32 -28.94
N LEU A 350 4.71 30.05 -28.97
CA LEU A 350 4.68 31.50 -29.02
C LEU A 350 5.35 32.10 -27.78
N ILE A 351 4.99 31.61 -26.59
CA ILE A 351 5.62 32.02 -25.33
C ILE A 351 7.13 31.68 -25.35
N VAL A 352 7.51 30.48 -25.79
CA VAL A 352 8.92 30.09 -25.93
C VAL A 352 9.64 31.00 -26.93
N SER A 353 8.99 31.44 -28.02
CA SER A 353 9.58 32.38 -28.98
C SER A 353 9.88 33.74 -28.35
N PHE A 354 8.94 34.26 -27.54
CA PHE A 354 9.17 35.48 -26.77
C PHE A 354 10.33 35.32 -25.77
N TYR A 355 10.39 34.20 -25.07
CA TYR A 355 11.52 33.89 -24.18
C TYR A 355 12.84 33.73 -24.95
N LYS A 356 12.84 33.13 -26.14
CA LYS A 356 14.05 33.07 -26.99
C LYS A 356 14.58 34.46 -27.32
N LEU A 357 13.70 35.44 -27.51
CA LEU A 357 14.09 36.84 -27.71
C LEU A 357 14.81 37.41 -26.47
N LEU A 358 14.25 37.20 -25.27
CA LEU A 358 14.88 37.64 -24.00
C LEU A 358 16.21 36.93 -23.69
N TYR A 359 16.38 35.73 -24.24
CA TYR A 359 17.56 34.88 -24.11
C TYR A 359 18.45 34.89 -25.37
N LEU A 360 18.31 35.89 -26.24
CA LEU A 360 19.20 36.08 -27.38
C LEU A 360 20.67 36.00 -26.94
N ASN A 361 21.45 35.21 -27.68
CA ASN A 361 22.87 34.92 -27.43
C ASN A 361 23.21 34.27 -26.07
N LYS A 362 22.22 33.82 -25.30
CA LYS A 362 22.42 33.12 -24.03
C LYS A 362 22.15 31.63 -24.20
N VAL A 363 23.10 30.80 -23.80
CA VAL A 363 22.94 29.34 -23.77
C VAL A 363 22.24 28.94 -22.47
N VAL A 364 21.17 28.18 -22.57
CA VAL A 364 20.37 27.74 -21.41
C VAL A 364 20.58 26.26 -21.13
N TRP A 365 20.94 25.91 -19.89
CA TRP A 365 21.16 24.52 -19.47
C TRP A 365 20.09 24.10 -18.45
N LEU A 366 19.61 22.87 -18.59
CA LEU A 366 18.79 22.20 -17.59
C LEU A 366 19.55 21.04 -16.98
N VAL A 367 19.73 21.09 -15.67
CA VAL A 367 20.36 20.03 -14.88
C VAL A 367 19.28 19.29 -14.10
N CYS A 368 19.31 17.97 -14.12
CA CYS A 368 18.41 17.14 -13.33
C CYS A 368 19.05 15.84 -12.86
N GLU A 369 18.49 15.29 -11.79
CA GLU A 369 18.61 13.88 -11.43
C GLU A 369 17.20 13.33 -11.17
N ARG A 370 17.02 12.40 -10.24
CA ARG A 370 15.67 12.03 -9.79
C ARG A 370 14.95 13.26 -9.22
N ALA A 371 13.69 13.44 -9.59
CA ALA A 371 12.96 14.69 -9.32
C ALA A 371 12.77 14.97 -7.82
N ASP A 372 12.85 13.94 -6.97
CA ASP A 372 12.75 14.00 -5.52
C ASP A 372 14.11 14.19 -4.80
N GLN A 373 15.25 14.18 -5.51
CA GLN A 373 16.60 14.12 -4.93
C GLN A 373 17.52 15.26 -5.41
N ALA A 374 18.52 15.59 -4.58
CA ALA A 374 19.60 16.53 -4.89
C ALA A 374 20.89 16.15 -4.12
N GLU A 375 21.34 14.92 -4.37
CA GLU A 375 22.46 14.27 -3.68
C GLU A 375 23.49 13.65 -4.63
N ASP A 376 23.21 13.58 -5.94
CA ASP A 376 24.08 12.92 -6.92
C ASP A 376 24.90 13.93 -7.76
N ASN A 377 25.58 13.44 -8.80
CA ASN A 377 26.39 14.23 -9.73
C ASN A 377 25.66 15.46 -10.29
N GLY A 378 24.34 15.37 -10.52
CA GLY A 378 23.50 16.48 -10.97
C GLY A 378 23.56 17.67 -10.01
N TYR A 379 23.34 17.41 -8.72
CA TYR A 379 23.40 18.45 -7.69
C TYR A 379 24.80 19.07 -7.55
N PHE A 380 25.86 18.25 -7.44
CA PHE A 380 27.21 18.76 -7.23
C PHE A 380 27.72 19.59 -8.42
N PHE A 381 27.44 19.12 -9.63
CA PHE A 381 27.73 19.88 -10.85
C PHE A 381 26.96 21.21 -10.89
N PHE A 382 25.66 21.20 -10.57
CA PHE A 382 24.86 22.41 -10.51
C PHE A 382 25.37 23.40 -9.45
N LYS A 383 25.72 22.91 -8.26
CA LYS A 383 26.31 23.72 -7.18
C LYS A 383 27.56 24.43 -7.67
N TYR A 384 28.51 23.70 -8.26
CA TYR A 384 29.73 24.28 -8.84
C TYR A 384 29.40 25.37 -9.88
N CYS A 385 28.46 25.08 -10.79
CA CYS A 385 28.03 26.04 -11.81
C CYS A 385 27.44 27.32 -11.22
N ARG A 386 26.65 27.21 -10.14
CA ARG A 386 26.03 28.37 -9.47
C ARG A 386 27.05 29.20 -8.70
N GLU A 387 28.04 28.57 -8.09
CA GLU A 387 29.10 29.23 -7.31
C GLU A 387 30.13 29.92 -8.20
N GLN A 388 30.60 29.26 -9.26
CA GLN A 388 31.65 29.81 -10.14
C GLN A 388 31.09 30.67 -11.28
N TYR A 389 29.89 30.35 -11.77
CA TYR A 389 29.29 31.02 -12.92
C TYR A 389 27.85 31.49 -12.65
N PRO A 390 27.63 32.36 -11.64
CA PRO A 390 26.29 32.77 -11.20
C PRO A 390 25.47 33.46 -12.30
N ASN A 391 26.12 34.06 -13.29
CA ASN A 391 25.47 34.74 -14.41
C ASN A 391 25.03 33.80 -15.55
N ARG A 392 25.55 32.56 -15.60
CA ARG A 392 25.16 31.57 -16.62
C ARG A 392 23.72 31.11 -16.38
N LYS A 393 22.99 30.84 -17.47
CA LYS A 393 21.57 30.46 -17.45
C LYS A 393 21.42 28.95 -17.28
N ILE A 394 21.89 28.47 -16.14
CA ILE A 394 21.87 27.06 -15.74
C ILE A 394 20.80 26.91 -14.67
N TYR A 395 19.86 25.99 -14.87
CA TYR A 395 18.73 25.77 -13.98
C TYR A 395 18.65 24.32 -13.52
N TYR A 396 18.21 24.12 -12.28
CA TYR A 396 17.99 22.80 -11.70
C TYR A 396 16.51 22.46 -11.63
N ILE A 397 16.15 21.25 -12.05
CA ILE A 397 14.77 20.75 -12.02
C ILE A 397 14.57 19.91 -10.76
N ILE A 398 13.62 20.29 -9.90
CA ILE A 398 13.31 19.57 -8.66
C ILE A 398 11.82 19.68 -8.30
N GLU A 399 11.26 18.66 -7.65
CA GLU A 399 9.91 18.73 -7.10
C GLU A 399 9.80 19.70 -5.93
N LYS A 400 8.67 20.41 -5.83
CA LYS A 400 8.44 21.41 -4.77
C LYS A 400 8.40 20.78 -3.38
N ASN A 401 7.96 19.53 -3.27
CA ASN A 401 7.86 18.75 -2.05
C ASN A 401 9.07 17.82 -1.82
N SER A 402 10.16 17.99 -2.59
CA SER A 402 11.39 17.23 -2.33
C SER A 402 11.98 17.59 -0.96
N PRO A 403 12.47 16.62 -0.17
CA PRO A 403 13.17 16.89 1.08
C PRO A 403 14.47 17.68 0.89
N HIS A 404 14.99 17.77 -0.35
CA HIS A 404 16.20 18.53 -0.66
C HIS A 404 15.91 19.88 -1.34
N TYR A 405 14.64 20.28 -1.43
CA TYR A 405 14.23 21.52 -2.09
C TYR A 405 14.98 22.74 -1.55
N ASP A 406 15.01 22.93 -0.24
CA ASP A 406 15.62 24.11 0.39
C ASP A 406 17.12 24.20 0.14
N LYS A 407 17.81 23.06 0.06
CA LYS A 407 19.24 22.98 -0.25
C LYS A 407 19.54 23.50 -1.66
N VAL A 408 18.70 23.17 -2.64
CA VAL A 408 18.84 23.65 -4.02
C VAL A 408 18.35 25.09 -4.17
N ALA A 409 17.26 25.45 -3.49
CA ALA A 409 16.67 26.79 -3.55
C ALA A 409 17.65 27.90 -3.15
N LYS A 410 18.52 27.63 -2.16
CA LYS A 410 19.61 28.53 -1.74
C LYS A 410 20.60 28.89 -2.85
N LEU A 411 20.75 28.05 -3.88
CA LEU A 411 21.66 28.28 -5.02
C LEU A 411 21.01 29.10 -6.16
N GLY A 412 19.70 29.36 -6.07
CA GLY A 412 18.93 30.07 -7.11
C GLY A 412 18.67 29.23 -8.37
N ASN A 413 18.11 29.84 -9.41
CA ASN A 413 17.81 29.22 -10.71
C ASN A 413 17.10 27.85 -10.64
N ILE A 414 16.10 27.75 -9.77
CA ILE A 414 15.30 26.53 -9.65
C ILE A 414 14.09 26.54 -10.59
N ILE A 415 13.71 25.35 -11.02
CA ILE A 415 12.50 25.07 -11.79
C ILE A 415 11.75 23.92 -11.12
N HIS A 416 10.50 24.19 -10.72
CA HIS A 416 9.65 23.16 -10.16
C HIS A 416 9.28 22.14 -11.23
N HIS A 417 9.49 20.86 -10.96
CA HIS A 417 9.15 19.77 -11.87
C HIS A 417 7.68 19.87 -12.30
N SER A 418 7.41 19.53 -13.57
CA SER A 418 6.10 19.62 -14.22
C SER A 418 5.36 20.97 -14.23
N SER A 419 5.94 22.04 -13.68
CA SER A 419 5.35 23.40 -13.71
C SER A 419 5.25 23.98 -15.13
N PHE A 420 4.46 25.05 -15.28
CA PHE A 420 4.41 25.78 -16.56
C PHE A 420 5.78 26.34 -16.96
N LYS A 421 6.55 26.86 -15.98
CA LYS A 421 7.94 27.28 -16.16
C LYS A 421 8.80 26.13 -16.68
N HIS A 422 8.64 24.92 -16.12
CA HIS A 422 9.37 23.75 -16.60
C HIS A 422 9.11 23.47 -18.08
N LYS A 423 7.84 23.44 -18.50
CA LYS A 423 7.45 23.21 -19.91
C LYS A 423 8.09 24.22 -20.87
N ILE A 424 8.12 25.50 -20.50
CA ILE A 424 8.77 26.56 -21.29
C ILE A 424 10.27 26.31 -21.37
N TYR A 425 10.93 26.12 -20.22
CA TYR A 425 12.37 26.01 -20.14
C TYR A 425 12.90 24.73 -20.79
N THR A 426 12.17 23.62 -20.74
CA THR A 426 12.50 22.41 -21.52
C THR A 426 12.58 22.75 -23.01
N LEU A 427 11.60 23.48 -23.57
CA LEU A 427 11.63 23.84 -24.99
C LEU A 427 12.66 24.93 -25.31
N LEU A 428 12.96 25.82 -24.36
CA LEU A 428 13.92 26.91 -24.50
C LEU A 428 15.37 26.41 -24.43
N ALA A 429 15.67 25.47 -23.53
CA ALA A 429 17.02 25.05 -23.20
C ALA A 429 17.79 24.48 -24.38
N ASP A 430 19.09 24.70 -24.40
CA ASP A 430 19.99 24.21 -25.43
C ASP A 430 20.64 22.89 -25.05
N VAL A 431 20.96 22.76 -23.75
CA VAL A 431 21.69 21.63 -23.18
C VAL A 431 20.88 21.00 -22.06
N TYR A 432 20.78 19.69 -22.09
CA TYR A 432 20.21 18.85 -21.04
C TYR A 432 21.33 18.08 -20.37
N VAL A 433 21.48 18.25 -19.07
CA VAL A 433 22.49 17.57 -18.25
C VAL A 433 21.77 16.68 -17.24
N SER A 434 22.08 15.39 -17.22
CA SER A 434 21.46 14.43 -16.30
C SER A 434 22.49 13.45 -15.72
N ALA A 435 22.31 13.07 -14.45
CA ALA A 435 23.05 11.95 -13.84
C ALA A 435 22.64 10.58 -14.43
N TRP A 436 21.47 10.52 -15.05
CA TRP A 436 21.00 9.37 -15.81
C TRP A 436 20.87 9.80 -17.28
N THR A 437 19.71 9.57 -17.89
CA THR A 437 19.34 10.24 -19.13
C THR A 437 18.27 11.28 -18.83
N PHE A 438 18.21 12.35 -19.62
CA PHE A 438 17.18 13.39 -19.40
C PHE A 438 15.75 12.84 -19.57
N SER A 439 15.58 11.75 -20.34
CA SER A 439 14.30 11.10 -20.57
C SER A 439 13.68 10.43 -19.35
N GLU A 440 14.50 10.00 -18.38
CA GLU A 440 14.00 9.26 -17.20
C GLU A 440 13.33 10.19 -16.18
N SER A 441 13.86 11.39 -15.96
CA SER A 441 13.39 12.28 -14.90
C SER A 441 13.31 13.77 -15.27
N GLY A 442 13.93 14.19 -16.37
CA GLY A 442 14.03 15.60 -16.75
C GLY A 442 12.82 16.17 -17.48
N PHE A 443 11.96 15.35 -18.11
CA PHE A 443 10.80 15.87 -18.85
C PHE A 443 9.58 16.20 -17.97
N PRO A 444 8.79 17.24 -18.31
CA PRO A 444 7.54 17.55 -17.61
C PRO A 444 6.50 16.42 -17.71
N ASN A 445 5.79 16.13 -16.62
CA ASN A 445 4.71 15.14 -16.61
C ASN A 445 3.41 15.68 -17.25
N PRO A 446 2.62 14.80 -17.92
CA PRO A 446 2.96 13.43 -18.32
C PRO A 446 4.02 13.40 -19.44
N SER A 447 5.18 12.79 -19.18
CA SER A 447 6.38 12.90 -20.03
C SER A 447 6.16 12.42 -21.46
N LYS A 448 5.56 11.25 -21.65
CA LYS A 448 5.24 10.68 -22.98
C LYS A 448 4.36 11.59 -23.82
N TYR A 449 3.38 12.25 -23.20
CA TYR A 449 2.51 13.20 -23.91
C TYR A 449 3.31 14.43 -24.34
N PHE A 450 4.10 15.00 -23.43
CA PHE A 450 4.92 16.18 -23.71
C PHE A 450 5.95 15.92 -24.82
N THR A 451 6.72 14.84 -24.72
CA THR A 451 7.78 14.51 -25.70
C THR A 451 7.21 14.19 -27.08
N SER A 452 6.08 13.47 -27.16
CA SER A 452 5.38 13.22 -28.43
C SER A 452 4.88 14.52 -29.07
N ARG A 453 4.32 15.43 -28.27
CA ARG A 453 3.75 16.71 -28.73
C ARG A 453 4.81 17.65 -29.33
N PHE A 454 6.00 17.69 -28.72
CA PHE A 454 7.08 18.62 -29.02
C PHE A 454 8.32 17.93 -29.64
N ARG A 455 8.14 16.75 -30.25
CA ARG A 455 9.23 15.93 -30.80
C ARG A 455 10.23 16.73 -31.64
N GLU A 456 9.75 17.55 -32.56
CA GLU A 456 10.60 18.37 -33.45
C GLU A 456 11.45 19.38 -32.68
N GLN A 457 10.88 20.00 -31.64
CA GLN A 457 11.60 20.98 -30.81
C GLN A 457 12.64 20.31 -29.91
N LEU A 458 12.41 19.05 -29.52
CA LEU A 458 13.27 18.28 -28.61
C LEU A 458 14.37 17.51 -29.34
N LYS A 459 14.23 17.22 -30.65
CA LYS A 459 15.15 16.37 -31.43
C LYS A 459 16.61 16.87 -31.44
N ASN A 460 16.80 18.19 -31.40
CA ASN A 460 18.11 18.83 -31.60
C ASN A 460 18.71 19.42 -30.32
N LYS A 461 18.30 18.93 -29.15
CA LYS A 461 18.84 19.35 -27.85
C LYS A 461 20.13 18.58 -27.56
N PHE A 462 21.15 19.27 -27.06
CA PHE A 462 22.42 18.65 -26.72
C PHE A 462 22.29 17.90 -25.39
N GLN A 463 22.37 16.57 -25.41
CA GLN A 463 22.14 15.72 -24.25
C GLN A 463 23.44 15.23 -23.64
N VAL A 464 23.62 15.49 -22.35
CA VAL A 464 24.80 15.14 -21.56
C VAL A 464 24.40 14.19 -20.44
N CYS A 465 25.05 13.03 -20.39
CA CYS A 465 24.99 12.09 -19.28
C CYS A 465 26.25 12.24 -18.43
N ILE A 466 26.12 12.79 -17.22
CA ILE A 466 27.24 12.93 -16.26
C ILE A 466 27.34 11.73 -15.30
N GLN A 467 26.59 10.66 -15.59
CA GLN A 467 26.52 9.40 -14.84
C GLN A 467 26.05 9.52 -13.38
N HIS A 468 25.69 8.38 -12.78
CA HIS A 468 25.22 8.23 -11.39
C HIS A 468 26.16 7.32 -10.57
N GLY A 469 27.36 7.07 -11.11
CA GLY A 469 28.38 6.21 -10.52
C GLY A 469 29.24 5.56 -11.60
N VAL A 470 30.31 4.89 -11.16
CA VAL A 470 31.18 4.09 -12.05
C VAL A 470 30.41 2.88 -12.58
N ILE A 471 30.65 2.52 -13.85
CA ILE A 471 30.00 1.40 -14.53
C ILE A 471 30.52 0.06 -13.99
N ILE A 472 29.93 -0.39 -12.88
CA ILE A 472 30.19 -1.71 -12.28
C ILE A 472 29.04 -2.72 -12.51
N HIS A 473 27.96 -2.27 -13.16
CA HIS A 473 26.81 -3.09 -13.58
C HIS A 473 26.52 -2.87 -15.07
N ASN A 474 25.86 -3.83 -15.71
CA ASN A 474 25.47 -3.68 -17.12
C ASN A 474 24.40 -2.57 -17.28
N ILE A 475 24.82 -1.43 -17.84
CA ILE A 475 23.94 -0.28 -18.09
C ILE A 475 23.46 -0.14 -19.54
N SER A 476 23.78 -1.10 -20.43
CA SER A 476 23.36 -1.07 -21.84
C SER A 476 21.85 -0.88 -22.07
N PRO A 477 20.94 -1.51 -21.27
CA PRO A 477 19.50 -1.26 -21.37
C PRO A 477 19.06 0.19 -21.07
N TYR A 478 19.91 0.94 -20.36
CA TYR A 478 19.59 2.25 -19.79
C TYR A 478 20.38 3.42 -20.40
N LEU A 479 21.45 3.16 -21.15
CA LEU A 479 22.27 4.22 -21.74
C LEU A 479 22.73 3.97 -23.18
N SER A 480 22.48 2.80 -23.79
CA SER A 480 22.95 2.49 -25.16
C SER A 480 22.63 3.56 -26.21
N LYS A 481 23.59 3.80 -27.12
CA LYS A 481 23.49 4.80 -28.20
C LYS A 481 22.24 4.61 -29.04
N LYS A 482 21.89 3.36 -29.36
CA LYS A 482 20.70 2.99 -30.14
C LYS A 482 19.40 3.56 -29.54
N LYS A 483 19.28 3.60 -28.22
CA LYS A 483 18.04 3.99 -27.53
C LYS A 483 18.05 5.44 -27.04
N TYR A 484 19.17 5.93 -26.49
CA TYR A 484 19.19 7.22 -25.78
C TYR A 484 19.95 8.34 -26.49
N GLN A 485 20.82 8.02 -27.45
CA GLN A 485 21.50 8.99 -28.34
C GLN A 485 22.09 10.20 -27.58
N GLN A 486 22.80 9.97 -26.46
CA GLN A 486 23.49 11.06 -25.78
C GLN A 486 24.55 11.69 -26.70
N ASN A 487 24.82 12.99 -26.54
CA ASN A 487 25.84 13.71 -27.28
C ASN A 487 27.18 13.77 -26.54
N LEU A 488 27.13 13.64 -25.22
CA LEU A 488 28.31 13.58 -24.36
C LEU A 488 28.02 12.67 -23.17
N ILE A 489 28.93 11.74 -22.90
CA ILE A 489 28.94 10.92 -21.69
C ILE A 489 30.25 11.20 -20.95
N ILE A 490 30.17 11.40 -19.65
CA ILE A 490 31.34 11.59 -18.80
C ILE A 490 31.83 10.25 -18.28
N ALA A 491 33.13 10.00 -18.30
CA ALA A 491 33.78 8.83 -17.72
C ALA A 491 34.79 9.22 -16.62
N SER A 492 35.09 8.26 -15.75
CA SER A 492 35.99 8.38 -14.59
C SER A 492 37.45 8.06 -14.95
N SER A 493 37.67 7.24 -15.98
CA SER A 493 38.99 6.93 -16.51
C SER A 493 38.94 6.56 -18.00
N GLU A 494 40.11 6.45 -18.63
CA GLU A 494 40.23 5.91 -20.00
C GLU A 494 39.69 4.48 -20.09
N PHE A 495 39.89 3.68 -19.05
CA PHE A 495 39.36 2.33 -18.98
C PHE A 495 37.83 2.31 -18.97
N GLU A 496 37.17 3.18 -18.20
CA GLU A 496 35.71 3.29 -18.24
C GLU A 496 35.20 3.81 -19.60
N LYS A 497 35.96 4.72 -20.24
CA LYS A 497 35.65 5.20 -21.59
C LYS A 497 35.65 4.07 -22.61
N GLU A 498 36.63 3.16 -22.56
CA GLU A 498 36.65 1.96 -23.42
C GLU A 498 35.41 1.08 -23.20
N ILE A 499 35.02 0.84 -21.95
CA ILE A 499 33.81 0.07 -21.61
C ILE A 499 32.55 0.70 -22.22
N ILE A 500 32.41 2.03 -22.13
CA ILE A 500 31.28 2.76 -22.71
C ILE A 500 31.25 2.59 -24.23
N MET A 501 32.41 2.69 -24.88
CA MET A 501 32.52 2.55 -26.33
C MET A 501 32.12 1.14 -26.79
N GLU A 502 32.63 0.11 -26.12
CA GLU A 502 32.38 -1.29 -26.47
C GLU A 502 30.96 -1.76 -26.15
N THR A 503 30.43 -1.41 -24.97
CA THR A 503 29.16 -1.96 -24.47
C THR A 503 27.93 -1.11 -24.82
N LEU A 504 28.13 0.19 -25.03
CA LEU A 504 27.05 1.15 -25.29
C LEU A 504 27.07 1.72 -26.71
N ASN A 505 28.11 1.42 -27.50
CA ASN A 505 28.30 1.82 -28.89
C ASN A 505 28.37 3.35 -29.09
N TYR A 506 28.99 4.07 -28.15
CA TYR A 506 29.32 5.48 -28.33
C TYR A 506 30.71 5.62 -28.97
N PRO A 507 30.91 6.56 -29.91
CA PRO A 507 32.23 6.90 -30.43
C PRO A 507 33.06 7.66 -29.39
N SER A 508 34.39 7.65 -29.56
CA SER A 508 35.34 8.25 -28.62
C SER A 508 35.15 9.76 -28.41
N ASP A 509 34.68 10.49 -29.43
CA ASP A 509 34.45 11.95 -29.37
C ASP A 509 33.16 12.35 -28.63
N GLU A 510 32.35 11.38 -28.24
CA GLU A 510 31.15 11.58 -27.41
C GLU A 510 31.35 11.09 -25.97
N VAL A 511 32.56 10.67 -25.60
CA VAL A 511 32.89 10.19 -24.24
C VAL A 511 34.13 10.92 -23.72
N GLU A 512 33.96 11.70 -22.64
CA GLU A 512 35.04 12.52 -22.07
C GLU A 512 35.43 12.06 -20.68
N VAL A 513 36.74 11.92 -20.44
CA VAL A 513 37.27 11.51 -19.14
C VAL A 513 37.48 12.75 -18.28
N THR A 514 36.60 12.96 -17.31
CA THR A 514 36.65 14.13 -16.42
C THR A 514 36.58 13.78 -14.94
N GLY A 515 36.15 12.56 -14.60
CA GLY A 515 35.73 12.18 -13.26
C GLY A 515 34.27 12.56 -12.98
N LEU A 516 33.73 12.11 -11.84
CA LEU A 516 32.34 12.36 -11.47
C LEU A 516 32.22 13.58 -10.55
N ALA A 517 31.23 14.45 -10.79
CA ALA A 517 31.06 15.71 -10.04
C ALA A 517 30.94 15.51 -8.52
N ARG A 518 30.29 14.43 -8.08
CA ARG A 518 30.11 14.14 -6.65
C ARG A 518 31.40 13.80 -5.92
N PHE A 519 32.44 13.37 -6.65
CA PHE A 519 33.73 13.06 -6.07
C PHE A 519 34.43 14.29 -5.50
N ASP A 520 34.13 15.49 -6.01
CA ASP A 520 34.64 16.76 -5.45
C ASP A 520 34.25 16.93 -3.97
N ASN A 521 33.17 16.30 -3.51
CA ASN A 521 32.69 16.37 -2.13
C ASN A 521 33.23 15.23 -1.24
N LEU A 522 34.04 14.31 -1.75
CA LEU A 522 34.59 13.17 -0.99
C LEU A 522 35.96 13.48 -0.35
N HIS A 523 36.42 14.72 -0.44
CA HIS A 523 37.68 15.19 0.15
C HIS A 523 37.46 15.78 1.56
N ASP A 524 38.55 15.96 2.31
CA ASP A 524 38.64 16.75 3.54
C ASP A 524 37.78 16.30 4.74
N ALA A 525 37.38 15.03 4.77
CA ALA A 525 36.64 14.47 5.89
C ALA A 525 37.55 13.90 6.99
N ILE A 526 37.22 14.21 8.24
CA ILE A 526 37.82 13.55 9.41
C ILE A 526 37.35 12.10 9.45
N THR A 527 38.24 11.17 9.15
CA THR A 527 37.96 9.74 9.25
C THR A 527 37.98 9.30 10.70
N LYS A 528 36.90 8.66 11.14
CA LYS A 528 36.74 8.05 12.46
C LYS A 528 37.12 6.57 12.37
N ARG A 529 37.58 5.97 13.48
CA ARG A 529 37.82 4.52 13.54
C ARG A 529 36.49 3.76 13.54
N GLN A 530 35.87 3.68 12.36
CA GLN A 530 34.48 3.28 12.17
C GLN A 530 34.31 2.33 10.97
N ILE A 531 33.50 1.28 11.16
CA ILE A 531 33.05 0.35 10.12
C ILE A 531 31.61 0.70 9.73
N LEU A 532 31.35 0.89 8.44
CA LEU A 532 30.01 1.06 7.90
C LEU A 532 29.53 -0.27 7.32
N ILE A 533 28.45 -0.81 7.88
CA ILE A 533 27.75 -1.99 7.36
C ILE A 533 26.52 -1.50 6.59
N MET A 534 26.56 -1.63 5.26
CA MET A 534 25.56 -1.05 4.36
C MET A 534 25.12 -2.04 3.26
N PRO A 535 24.30 -3.04 3.60
CA PRO A 535 23.85 -4.03 2.62
C PRO A 535 22.76 -3.48 1.69
N THR A 536 22.76 -3.97 0.44
CA THR A 536 21.73 -3.64 -0.56
C THR A 536 20.40 -4.33 -0.25
N TRP A 537 19.35 -3.92 -0.96
CA TRP A 537 18.02 -4.52 -0.87
C TRP A 537 17.90 -5.79 -1.74
N ARG A 538 16.84 -6.58 -1.48
CA ARG A 538 16.46 -7.71 -2.31
C ARG A 538 15.02 -7.55 -2.78
N ARG A 539 14.77 -7.67 -4.08
CA ARG A 539 13.45 -7.46 -4.70
C ARG A 539 12.40 -8.43 -4.16
N HIS A 540 12.83 -9.66 -3.84
CA HIS A 540 11.96 -10.68 -3.27
C HIS A 540 11.67 -10.49 -1.76
N LEU A 541 12.40 -9.60 -1.07
CA LEU A 541 12.22 -9.29 0.37
C LEU A 541 11.56 -7.93 0.62
N PHE A 542 11.56 -7.03 -0.36
CA PHE A 542 10.64 -5.89 -0.36
C PHE A 542 9.22 -6.46 -0.50
N LYS A 543 8.16 -6.02 0.17
CA LYS A 543 6.77 -6.55 0.08
C LYS A 543 6.44 -7.85 0.82
N ILE A 544 7.38 -8.55 1.45
CA ILE A 544 7.01 -9.62 2.40
C ILE A 544 6.70 -9.05 3.79
N ASN A 545 6.03 -9.83 4.64
CA ASN A 545 5.74 -9.42 6.02
C ASN A 545 6.96 -9.59 6.96
N LYS A 546 6.91 -9.01 8.17
CA LYS A 546 8.02 -9.04 9.14
C LYS A 546 8.44 -10.47 9.51
N LYS A 547 7.48 -11.41 9.67
CA LYS A 547 7.76 -12.81 10.05
C LYS A 547 8.49 -13.57 8.93
N GLN A 548 8.06 -13.40 7.68
CA GLN A 548 8.72 -13.97 6.51
C GLN A 548 10.14 -13.39 6.34
N PHE A 549 10.31 -12.08 6.58
CA PHE A 549 11.62 -11.44 6.51
C PHE A 549 12.59 -11.99 7.55
N SER A 550 12.16 -12.19 8.80
CA SER A 550 12.99 -12.78 9.86
C SER A 550 13.44 -14.22 9.54
N ASN A 551 12.74 -14.93 8.68
CA ASN A 551 13.14 -16.27 8.24
C ASN A 551 14.11 -16.26 7.05
N SER A 552 14.32 -15.11 6.40
CA SER A 552 15.19 -14.99 5.24
C SER A 552 16.66 -15.21 5.60
N GLU A 553 17.40 -15.82 4.67
CA GLU A 553 18.84 -15.96 4.74
C GLU A 553 19.53 -14.60 4.92
N TYR A 554 19.05 -13.57 4.22
CA TYR A 554 19.55 -12.19 4.36
C TYR A 554 19.50 -11.67 5.79
N PHE A 555 18.33 -11.78 6.45
CA PHE A 555 18.18 -11.35 7.83
C PHE A 555 19.08 -12.16 8.76
N LYS A 556 19.03 -13.48 8.65
CA LYS A 556 19.78 -14.40 9.51
C LYS A 556 21.29 -14.13 9.42
N THR A 557 21.82 -13.93 8.22
CA THR A 557 23.25 -13.69 8.00
C THR A 557 23.74 -12.39 8.65
N TYR A 558 23.09 -11.25 8.38
CA TYR A 558 23.51 -9.98 8.99
C TYR A 558 23.22 -9.93 10.49
N LYS A 559 22.11 -10.53 10.96
CA LYS A 559 21.81 -10.63 12.39
C LYS A 559 22.85 -11.48 13.11
N LYS A 560 23.30 -12.59 12.51
CA LYS A 560 24.34 -13.45 13.06
C LYS A 560 25.66 -12.68 13.21
N LEU A 561 26.07 -11.93 12.18
CA LEU A 561 27.30 -11.12 12.20
C LEU A 561 27.30 -10.11 13.36
N ILE A 562 26.26 -9.27 13.48
CA ILE A 562 26.20 -8.23 14.51
C ILE A 562 25.98 -8.78 15.93
N SER A 563 25.48 -10.01 16.04
CA SER A 563 25.33 -10.74 17.32
C SER A 563 26.51 -11.67 17.62
N ASN A 564 27.52 -11.73 16.74
CA ASN A 564 28.65 -12.63 16.89
C ASN A 564 29.56 -12.13 18.00
N LYS A 565 29.77 -12.94 19.03
CA LYS A 565 30.59 -12.56 20.20
C LYS A 565 32.03 -12.20 19.81
N LYS A 566 32.66 -12.94 18.88
CA LYS A 566 34.02 -12.62 18.42
C LYS A 566 34.08 -11.25 17.74
N PHE A 567 33.05 -10.88 16.99
CA PHE A 567 32.94 -9.57 16.35
C PHE A 567 32.77 -8.45 17.39
N GLN A 568 31.84 -8.64 18.35
CA GLN A 568 31.56 -7.69 19.42
C GLN A 568 32.77 -7.45 20.34
N ASP A 569 33.44 -8.53 20.76
CA ASP A 569 34.65 -8.46 21.58
C ASP A 569 35.78 -7.72 20.83
N PHE A 570 35.92 -7.98 19.53
CA PHE A 570 36.91 -7.32 18.67
C PHE A 570 36.66 -5.82 18.55
N ILE A 571 35.44 -5.39 18.19
CA ILE A 571 35.13 -3.96 18.03
C ILE A 571 35.22 -3.21 19.36
N SER A 572 34.93 -3.86 20.49
CA SER A 572 35.09 -3.28 21.83
C SER A 572 36.55 -3.11 22.20
N LYS A 573 37.36 -4.17 22.07
CA LYS A 573 38.80 -4.17 22.37
C LYS A 573 39.54 -3.10 21.56
N GLU A 574 39.17 -2.97 20.29
CA GLU A 574 39.77 -2.01 19.36
C GLU A 574 39.07 -0.64 19.39
N ASN A 575 38.05 -0.42 20.23
CA ASN A 575 37.28 0.83 20.24
C ASN A 575 36.82 1.29 18.83
N ILE A 576 36.36 0.33 18.02
CA ILE A 576 35.85 0.56 16.67
C ILE A 576 34.35 0.82 16.76
N GLN A 577 33.88 1.90 16.16
CA GLN A 577 32.46 2.19 16.03
C GLN A 577 31.87 1.47 14.81
N VAL A 578 30.67 0.92 14.93
CA VAL A 578 29.97 0.24 13.83
C VAL A 578 28.68 0.99 13.52
N LYS A 579 28.55 1.48 12.29
CA LYS A 579 27.30 2.07 11.80
C LYS A 579 26.59 1.06 10.91
N PHE A 580 25.41 0.64 11.31
CA PHE A 580 24.57 -0.26 10.54
C PHE A 580 23.49 0.55 9.81
N TYR A 581 23.63 0.67 8.49
CA TYR A 581 22.71 1.44 7.64
C TYR A 581 22.15 0.56 6.52
N ILE A 582 20.95 0.01 6.73
CA ILE A 582 20.27 -0.79 5.71
C ILE A 582 19.65 0.11 4.63
N HIS A 583 19.64 -0.36 3.37
CA HIS A 583 19.03 0.36 2.26
C HIS A 583 17.58 0.82 2.57
N HIS A 584 17.21 2.03 2.14
CA HIS A 584 15.94 2.67 2.50
C HIS A 584 14.68 1.80 2.24
N GLN A 585 14.69 0.98 1.19
CA GLN A 585 13.59 0.06 0.87
C GLN A 585 13.41 -1.08 1.90
N MET A 586 14.44 -1.36 2.69
CA MET A 586 14.45 -2.39 3.73
C MET A 586 14.36 -1.83 5.15
N GLN A 587 14.40 -0.51 5.34
CA GLN A 587 14.41 0.13 6.67
C GLN A 587 13.20 -0.20 7.55
N ARG A 588 12.05 -0.58 6.96
CA ARG A 588 10.88 -1.08 7.72
C ARG A 588 11.14 -2.34 8.55
N PHE A 589 12.24 -3.04 8.30
CA PHE A 589 12.66 -4.24 9.04
C PHE A 589 13.87 -3.97 9.95
N LEU A 590 14.32 -2.71 10.09
CA LEU A 590 15.50 -2.37 10.88
C LEU A 590 15.35 -2.80 12.34
N GLU A 591 14.15 -2.66 12.92
CA GLU A 591 13.82 -3.07 14.28
C GLU A 591 14.25 -4.52 14.58
N ASN A 592 14.11 -5.42 13.60
CA ASN A 592 14.45 -6.83 13.77
C ASN A 592 15.98 -7.04 13.93
N PHE A 593 16.81 -6.12 13.43
CA PHE A 593 18.27 -6.22 13.50
C PHE A 593 18.86 -5.77 14.84
N ILE A 594 18.17 -4.91 15.59
CA ILE A 594 18.72 -4.23 16.76
C ILE A 594 19.35 -5.22 17.75
N VAL A 595 20.59 -4.95 18.14
CA VAL A 595 21.30 -5.60 19.25
C VAL A 595 21.83 -4.52 20.19
N GLU A 596 21.83 -4.79 21.48
CA GLU A 596 22.39 -3.89 22.48
C GLU A 596 23.91 -4.05 22.52
N HIS A 597 24.64 -3.04 22.04
CA HIS A 597 26.09 -2.99 22.12
C HIS A 597 26.57 -1.53 22.06
N PRO A 598 27.48 -1.08 22.95
CA PRO A 598 27.86 0.34 23.06
C PRO A 598 28.52 0.90 21.78
N ASN A 599 29.16 0.04 20.99
CA ASN A 599 29.85 0.43 19.76
C ASN A 599 29.05 0.18 18.47
N ILE A 600 27.79 -0.28 18.54
CA ILE A 600 26.97 -0.55 17.34
C ILE A 600 25.78 0.40 17.32
N GLU A 601 25.65 1.17 16.25
CA GLU A 601 24.57 2.13 16.05
C GLU A 601 23.76 1.80 14.80
N PHE A 602 22.43 1.76 14.93
CA PHE A 602 21.49 1.48 13.85
C PHE A 602 20.89 2.80 13.34
N LEU A 603 21.04 3.06 12.04
CA LEU A 603 20.71 4.35 11.44
C LEU A 603 19.56 4.24 10.44
N LEU A 604 18.62 5.19 10.48
CA LEU A 604 17.60 5.39 9.44
C LEU A 604 17.96 6.56 8.52
N LYS A 605 17.25 6.65 7.38
CA LYS A 605 17.45 7.74 6.41
C LYS A 605 17.27 9.14 7.02
N LYS A 606 16.41 9.27 8.04
CA LYS A 606 16.16 10.54 8.73
C LYS A 606 17.31 10.96 9.66
N ASP A 607 18.14 10.02 10.11
CA ASP A 607 19.14 10.24 11.16
C ASP A 607 20.54 10.50 10.58
N ALA A 608 20.82 10.06 9.35
CA ALA A 608 22.14 10.16 8.75
C ALA A 608 22.12 10.38 7.23
N LYS A 609 23.15 11.07 6.73
CA LYS A 609 23.43 11.25 5.30
C LYS A 609 24.47 10.22 4.85
N VAL A 610 24.16 9.48 3.78
CA VAL A 610 25.04 8.43 3.24
C VAL A 610 26.43 8.96 2.90
N SER A 611 26.52 10.12 2.26
CA SER A 611 27.83 10.72 1.91
C SER A 611 28.70 10.98 3.14
N ASP A 612 28.12 11.43 4.26
CA ASP A 612 28.86 11.67 5.49
C ASP A 612 29.31 10.35 6.14
N LEU A 613 28.44 9.33 6.15
CA LEU A 613 28.82 7.99 6.64
C LEU A 613 30.00 7.39 5.87
N LEU A 614 30.02 7.53 4.54
CA LEU A 614 31.12 7.05 3.69
C LEU A 614 32.43 7.81 3.97
N LYS A 615 32.34 9.13 4.12
CA LYS A 615 33.47 10.01 4.40
C LYS A 615 34.07 9.77 5.79
N GLU A 616 33.25 9.53 6.80
CA GLU A 616 33.70 9.33 8.18
C GLU A 616 34.21 7.91 8.44
N SER A 617 33.74 6.90 7.71
CA SER A 617 34.13 5.49 7.97
C SER A 617 35.49 5.14 7.38
N LYS A 618 36.22 4.21 8.02
CA LYS A 618 37.49 3.65 7.55
C LYS A 618 37.32 2.33 6.77
N LEU A 619 36.24 1.59 7.00
CA LEU A 619 35.92 0.34 6.28
C LEU A 619 34.45 0.31 5.87
N LEU A 620 34.18 -0.13 4.63
CA LEU A 620 32.83 -0.41 4.14
C LEU A 620 32.63 -1.92 4.00
N LEU A 621 31.63 -2.44 4.72
CA LEU A 621 31.08 -3.77 4.53
C LEU A 621 29.76 -3.65 3.76
N THR A 622 29.71 -4.19 2.55
CA THR A 622 28.55 -4.14 1.65
C THR A 622 28.45 -5.44 0.85
N ASP A 623 27.50 -5.60 -0.07
CA ASP A 623 27.34 -6.81 -0.90
C ASP A 623 27.43 -6.52 -2.41
N TYR A 624 26.43 -5.86 -3.01
CA TYR A 624 26.30 -5.61 -4.45
C TYR A 624 26.08 -4.12 -4.74
N SER A 625 26.64 -3.24 -3.91
CA SER A 625 26.37 -1.80 -3.94
C SER A 625 27.35 -1.04 -4.83
N SER A 626 26.83 -0.18 -5.70
CA SER A 626 27.63 0.79 -6.46
C SER A 626 28.26 1.89 -5.60
N VAL A 627 27.76 2.10 -4.38
CA VAL A 627 28.36 3.01 -3.40
C VAL A 627 29.78 2.58 -3.01
N SER A 628 30.14 1.31 -3.21
CA SER A 628 31.52 0.83 -3.05
C SER A 628 32.53 1.60 -3.89
N SER A 629 32.13 2.10 -5.08
CA SER A 629 33.01 2.91 -5.94
C SER A 629 33.39 4.24 -5.30
N ASP A 630 32.48 4.90 -4.58
CA ASP A 630 32.75 6.14 -3.85
C ASP A 630 33.75 5.90 -2.70
N PHE A 631 33.61 4.77 -2.00
CA PHE A 631 34.54 4.38 -0.93
C PHE A 631 35.92 4.01 -1.49
N PHE A 632 35.93 3.29 -2.62
CA PHE A 632 37.10 2.92 -3.40
C PHE A 632 37.86 4.16 -3.93
N TYR A 633 37.13 5.21 -4.34
CA TYR A 633 37.71 6.49 -4.75
C TYR A 633 38.58 7.11 -3.67
N MET A 634 38.10 7.09 -2.41
CA MET A 634 38.81 7.61 -1.24
C MET A 634 40.00 6.74 -0.78
N ASN A 635 40.36 5.67 -1.51
CA ASN A 635 41.40 4.69 -1.14
C ASN A 635 41.13 3.96 0.19
N LYS A 636 39.85 3.75 0.54
CA LYS A 636 39.48 3.09 1.79
C LYS A 636 38.97 1.67 1.52
N PRO A 637 39.37 0.65 2.29
CA PRO A 637 39.07 -0.74 2.00
C PRO A 637 37.57 -1.06 1.96
N VAL A 638 37.19 -1.92 1.01
CA VAL A 638 35.82 -2.44 0.88
C VAL A 638 35.85 -3.96 1.02
N VAL A 639 34.93 -4.51 1.80
CA VAL A 639 34.68 -5.94 1.89
C VAL A 639 33.26 -6.23 1.41
N PHE A 640 33.15 -7.11 0.42
CA PHE A 640 31.90 -7.56 -0.18
C PHE A 640 31.43 -8.87 0.45
N TYR A 641 30.41 -8.83 1.29
CA TYR A 641 29.80 -10.00 1.90
C TYR A 641 28.72 -10.61 1.01
N GLN A 642 29.15 -11.43 0.05
CA GLN A 642 28.33 -12.01 -1.01
C GLN A 642 27.97 -13.47 -0.71
N PHE A 643 27.15 -13.69 0.31
CA PHE A 643 26.66 -15.03 0.69
C PHE A 643 25.57 -15.56 -0.26
N ASP A 644 24.84 -14.69 -0.97
CA ASP A 644 23.69 -15.04 -1.83
C ASP A 644 23.82 -14.62 -3.32
N PRO A 645 24.87 -15.04 -4.05
CA PRO A 645 25.15 -14.56 -5.41
C PRO A 645 24.02 -14.76 -6.42
N HIS A 646 23.20 -15.80 -6.27
CA HIS A 646 22.08 -16.10 -7.18
C HIS A 646 20.82 -15.26 -6.93
N LYS A 647 20.75 -14.52 -5.81
CA LYS A 647 19.58 -13.71 -5.44
C LYS A 647 19.78 -12.22 -5.71
N ASN A 648 20.89 -11.85 -6.35
CA ASN A 648 21.18 -10.49 -6.80
C ASN A 648 20.32 -10.13 -8.03
N HIS A 649 19.85 -8.89 -8.10
CA HIS A 649 19.09 -8.36 -9.24
C HIS A 649 19.92 -7.49 -10.18
N HIS A 650 21.20 -7.29 -9.88
CA HIS A 650 22.16 -6.58 -10.73
C HIS A 650 22.98 -7.59 -11.56
N ALA A 651 23.00 -7.40 -12.88
CA ALA A 651 23.95 -8.10 -13.74
C ALA A 651 25.31 -7.38 -13.63
N PRO A 652 26.37 -8.04 -13.11
CA PRO A 652 27.70 -7.44 -13.05
C PRO A 652 28.25 -7.18 -14.46
N THR A 653 29.18 -6.24 -14.58
CA THR A 653 30.00 -6.13 -15.81
C THR A 653 31.12 -7.15 -15.79
N GLU A 654 31.59 -7.55 -16.97
CA GLU A 654 32.77 -8.42 -17.07
C GLU A 654 34.07 -7.63 -16.94
N GLN A 655 34.03 -6.32 -17.24
CA GLN A 655 35.21 -5.45 -17.30
C GLN A 655 35.64 -4.88 -15.94
N ILE A 656 34.71 -4.42 -15.11
CA ILE A 656 34.97 -4.02 -13.73
C ILE A 656 34.23 -4.98 -12.79
N LYS A 657 35.00 -5.80 -12.08
CA LYS A 657 34.50 -6.80 -11.14
C LYS A 657 34.55 -6.25 -9.72
N TYR A 658 33.68 -6.75 -8.84
CA TYR A 658 33.74 -6.39 -7.41
C TYR A 658 35.11 -6.70 -6.77
N SER A 659 35.80 -7.74 -7.26
CA SER A 659 37.15 -8.10 -6.82
C SER A 659 38.18 -7.01 -7.14
N ASP A 660 37.91 -6.15 -8.12
CA ASP A 660 38.78 -5.04 -8.46
C ASP A 660 38.63 -3.87 -7.47
N LEU A 661 37.45 -3.77 -6.83
CA LEU A 661 37.09 -2.72 -5.87
C LEU A 661 37.30 -3.13 -4.40
N GLY A 662 37.48 -4.42 -4.10
CA GLY A 662 37.55 -4.91 -2.73
C GLY A 662 37.57 -6.42 -2.60
N ILE A 663 37.62 -6.89 -1.36
CA ILE A 663 37.74 -8.31 -1.03
C ILE A 663 36.36 -8.94 -1.00
N ILE A 664 36.15 -10.06 -1.69
CA ILE A 664 34.88 -10.80 -1.69
C ILE A 664 34.96 -11.96 -0.70
N VAL A 665 33.98 -12.03 0.20
CA VAL A 665 33.81 -13.12 1.16
C VAL A 665 32.38 -13.64 1.11
N ASN A 666 32.22 -14.96 1.28
CA ASN A 666 30.93 -15.64 1.19
C ASN A 666 30.46 -16.29 2.50
N ASN A 667 31.29 -16.24 3.55
CA ASN A 667 30.97 -16.78 4.87
C ASN A 667 31.50 -15.86 5.97
N GLU A 668 30.91 -16.03 7.16
CA GLU A 668 31.15 -15.16 8.32
C GLU A 668 32.58 -15.26 8.87
N GLU A 669 33.17 -16.46 8.93
CA GLU A 669 34.51 -16.64 9.49
C GLU A 669 35.56 -15.90 8.66
N LYS A 670 35.54 -16.09 7.33
CA LYS A 670 36.42 -15.34 6.42
C LYS A 670 36.18 -13.84 6.50
N LEU A 671 34.92 -13.41 6.67
CA LEU A 671 34.61 -11.99 6.82
C LEU A 671 35.29 -11.41 8.07
N LEU A 672 35.20 -12.08 9.22
CA LEU A 672 35.85 -11.62 10.45
C LEU A 672 37.37 -11.59 10.32
N ASP A 673 37.96 -12.64 9.73
CA ASP A 673 39.41 -12.68 9.49
C ASP A 673 39.88 -11.51 8.63
N GLU A 674 39.14 -11.18 7.57
CA GLU A 674 39.48 -10.04 6.69
C GLU A 674 39.30 -8.69 7.41
N ILE A 675 38.24 -8.52 8.22
CA ILE A 675 38.06 -7.31 9.04
C ILE A 675 39.25 -7.13 10.00
N ILE A 676 39.68 -8.20 10.67
CA ILE A 676 40.82 -8.18 11.61
C ILE A 676 42.11 -7.85 10.86
N LYS A 677 42.39 -8.52 9.73
CA LYS A 677 43.57 -8.22 8.90
C LYS A 677 43.61 -6.77 8.45
N ILE A 678 42.47 -6.23 8.00
CA ILE A 678 42.36 -4.82 7.59
C ILE A 678 42.58 -3.87 8.78
N SER A 679 42.02 -4.17 9.94
CA SER A 679 42.22 -3.36 11.15
C SER A 679 43.68 -3.35 11.62
N ASN A 680 44.38 -4.49 11.54
CA ASN A 680 45.79 -4.62 11.94
C ASN A 680 46.75 -3.76 11.09
N ARG A 681 46.33 -3.39 9.87
CA ARG A 681 47.05 -2.44 9.00
C ARG A 681 46.47 -1.02 9.04
N ASP A 682 45.78 -0.66 10.13
CA ASP A 682 45.06 0.60 10.34
C ASP A 682 44.12 0.99 9.18
N PHE A 683 43.42 -0.02 8.62
CA PHE A 683 42.46 0.16 7.54
C PHE A 683 43.08 0.76 6.26
N THR A 684 44.38 0.60 6.05
CA THR A 684 45.04 1.02 4.82
C THR A 684 44.74 0.04 3.69
N ALA A 685 44.53 0.54 2.47
CA ALA A 685 44.36 -0.29 1.27
C ALA A 685 45.69 -0.90 0.80
N ASP A 686 45.66 -2.11 0.22
CA ASP A 686 46.87 -2.79 -0.27
C ASP A 686 47.31 -2.28 -1.65
N GLN A 687 48.46 -2.75 -2.12
CA GLN A 687 49.04 -2.32 -3.39
C GLN A 687 48.16 -2.67 -4.59
N VAL A 688 47.54 -3.85 -4.61
CA VAL A 688 46.65 -4.28 -5.70
C VAL A 688 45.43 -3.38 -5.77
N TYR A 689 44.85 -3.06 -4.61
CA TYR A 689 43.75 -2.11 -4.47
C TYR A 689 44.11 -0.74 -5.05
N GLN A 690 45.30 -0.21 -4.72
CA GLN A 690 45.76 1.08 -5.23
C GLN A 690 46.01 1.07 -6.74
N GLN A 691 46.53 -0.03 -7.30
CA GLN A 691 46.73 -0.20 -8.74
C GLN A 691 45.39 -0.18 -9.49
N ASN A 692 44.42 -0.96 -9.02
CA ASN A 692 43.05 -0.95 -9.57
C ASN A 692 42.42 0.44 -9.46
N SER A 693 42.69 1.15 -8.37
CA SER A 693 42.17 2.50 -8.16
C SER A 693 42.68 3.50 -9.19
N ARG A 694 43.97 3.41 -9.58
CA ARG A 694 44.55 4.22 -10.66
C ARG A 694 43.99 3.86 -12.04
N LYS A 695 43.60 2.60 -12.25
CA LYS A 695 42.96 2.15 -13.50
C LYS A 695 41.52 2.67 -13.62
N ILE A 696 40.76 2.64 -12.53
CA ILE A 696 39.33 3.01 -12.51
C ILE A 696 39.13 4.53 -12.37
N PHE A 697 40.08 5.25 -11.77
CA PHE A 697 40.00 6.72 -11.60
C PHE A 697 41.24 7.42 -12.15
N LYS A 698 41.05 8.26 -13.17
CA LYS A 698 42.11 9.12 -13.72
C LYS A 698 42.42 10.30 -12.79
N TYR A 699 41.39 10.92 -12.22
CA TYR A 699 41.53 12.11 -11.38
C TYR A 699 41.05 11.84 -9.96
N LYS A 700 41.88 12.18 -8.97
CA LYS A 700 41.59 12.13 -7.54
C LYS A 700 41.70 13.50 -6.87
N ASP A 701 41.23 14.54 -7.57
CA ASP A 701 41.22 15.93 -7.11
C ASP A 701 39.78 16.44 -6.98
N THR A 702 39.64 17.70 -6.57
CA THR A 702 38.35 18.40 -6.38
C THR A 702 37.90 19.19 -7.62
N ASN A 703 38.41 18.86 -8.81
CA ASN A 703 38.18 19.63 -10.05
C ASN A 703 37.30 18.90 -11.07
N ASN A 704 36.57 17.85 -10.67
CA ASN A 704 35.76 17.05 -11.58
C ASN A 704 34.62 17.89 -12.19
N SER A 705 33.90 18.66 -11.36
CA SER A 705 32.83 19.55 -11.84
C SER A 705 33.33 20.64 -12.80
N LYS A 706 34.56 21.12 -12.60
CA LYS A 706 35.22 22.07 -13.51
C LYS A 706 35.46 21.43 -14.88
N ARG A 707 36.09 20.25 -14.91
CA ARG A 707 36.35 19.53 -16.17
C ARG A 707 35.06 19.16 -16.91
N ILE A 708 34.01 18.75 -16.18
CA ILE A 708 32.69 18.49 -16.76
C ILE A 708 32.14 19.75 -17.43
N PHE A 709 32.22 20.92 -16.75
CA PHE A 709 31.75 22.19 -17.31
C PHE A 709 32.48 22.53 -18.62
N GLU A 710 33.82 22.44 -18.62
CA GLU A 710 34.67 22.72 -19.78
C GLU A 710 34.42 21.74 -20.94
N ALA A 711 34.22 20.46 -20.64
CA ALA A 711 33.86 19.43 -21.62
C ALA A 711 32.50 19.71 -22.26
N ILE A 712 31.49 20.10 -21.47
CA ILE A 712 30.16 20.45 -22.00
C ILE A 712 30.24 21.68 -22.91
N GLU A 713 30.93 22.76 -22.49
CA GLU A 713 31.09 23.96 -23.32
C GLU A 713 31.76 23.64 -24.67
N THR A 714 32.88 22.89 -24.63
CA THR A 714 33.65 22.52 -25.82
C THR A 714 32.83 21.64 -26.77
N SER A 715 32.24 20.56 -26.26
CA SER A 715 31.46 19.63 -27.08
C SER A 715 30.17 20.26 -27.61
N TYR A 716 29.53 21.13 -26.85
CA TYR A 716 28.38 21.89 -27.31
C TYR A 716 28.74 22.92 -28.39
N HIS A 717 29.88 23.60 -28.25
CA HIS A 717 30.39 24.50 -29.29
C HIS A 717 30.62 23.75 -30.60
N ASN A 718 31.31 22.60 -30.54
CA ASN A 718 31.55 21.73 -31.70
C ASN A 718 30.26 21.18 -32.32
N PHE A 719 29.26 20.86 -31.49
CA PHE A 719 27.94 20.44 -31.96
C PHE A 719 27.22 21.55 -32.73
N LYS A 720 27.30 22.80 -32.26
CA LYS A 720 26.73 23.97 -32.94
C LYS A 720 27.41 24.26 -34.27
N THR A 721 28.74 24.22 -34.33
CA THR A 721 29.48 24.48 -35.58
C THR A 721 29.15 23.43 -36.65
N LYS A 722 29.15 22.14 -36.29
CA LYS A 722 28.73 21.05 -37.19
C LYS A 722 27.30 21.23 -37.74
N LYS A 723 26.42 21.85 -36.97
CA LYS A 723 25.02 22.10 -37.37
C LYS A 723 24.87 23.31 -38.30
N ASN A 724 25.72 24.33 -38.19
CA ASN A 724 25.67 25.51 -39.06
C ASN A 724 26.28 25.24 -40.46
N ILE A 725 27.02 24.13 -40.61
CA ILE A 725 27.65 23.70 -41.87
C ILE A 725 26.72 22.77 -42.68
N LYS A 726 25.66 22.24 -42.08
CA LYS A 726 24.62 21.40 -42.71
C LYS A 726 23.33 22.19 -42.89
#